data_AF-A0A7M7KA03-F1
#
_entry.id   AF-A0A7M7KA03-F1
#
_cell.length_a   1.000
_cell.length_b   1.000
_cell.length_c   1.000
_cell.angle_alpha   90.00
_cell.angle_beta   90.00
_cell.angle_gamma   90.00
#
_symmetry.space_group_name_H-M   'P 1'
#
loop_
_entity.id
_entity.type
_entity.pdbx_description
1 polymer ?
#
loop_
_entity_poly.entity_id
_entity_poly.type
_entity_poly.pdbx_seq_one_letter_code
_entity_poly.pdbx_strand_id
1 'polypeptide(L)'
;MLHMVVSDKNKVDMEGTGPGSIGGVIVGEQDAGLAAAGRPVRRPPVFPAAGNAGQVFRGLEVGTEWKARIRAFVDVAIRVPPLFVMDSLLARWNGVPSDSAAKGSNSSDSAGAEVEQATLEAGINAMLWFLVYATLFFFSSVVFLLESRQLLRVYLFLASSGVLLWSYVCNHEFVKSAIALTDQHSNVLYECLTLNSSVLTKTLANYVLQVLLGIIFSFSAQGGHNTLGSGYSTSRLFCLWIIFIGPTFFSLFSPFLSNSFLAWTPAISFLAAHIVLLYGLRVFLQPAMQYLHETAFWTKQVIAGEGIFFLLKAQWRRLQVPRVLRLFWLSRMAEHASVLLAERHADGQLGSWLALGAQLPQVATQLLVRGCETTLSVMGMTSLVSVASHYISLAVKLFLQMDDADERHMGMVSAILFFVLAMQSGLTGMEPEKRLNRLYQNGCLLMTATLHFFHSMINSLLQMLGASLNLPRERHVRALLVSAFLIVFPIFFMYVAWTRHPLSTWLLALSCFSTEVVFKVIVSLIVYVLFLIDARLDSSWELFDDYVYTVRAFGACMELLFGTFLLLNGAWIFFFEQGGTIRAFTILFHAYFNVWTQAKQGWANSVRRREAGRRLAELRRATPEQLENLNDVCAICHHEMDSAVVTECEHFYHVNCLRRWLFMQNHCPLCHTDFDTRRRREQISPVIGHHDRPEGAPRALFVPPEPEEENHMHMD
;
A
#
# COMPACT_ATOMS: atom_id res chain seq x y z
N MET A 1 8.81 4.57 -5.53
CA MET A 1 8.20 4.86 -6.83
C MET A 1 9.11 4.45 -7.97
N LEU A 2 10.36 4.89 -7.99
CA LEU A 2 11.35 4.47 -8.98
C LEU A 2 11.95 3.08 -8.75
N HIS A 3 12.10 2.62 -7.51
CA HIS A 3 12.65 1.30 -7.25
C HIS A 3 11.82 0.14 -7.87
N MET A 4 10.49 0.32 -8.02
CA MET A 4 9.62 -0.69 -8.64
C MET A 4 9.58 -0.62 -10.17
N VAL A 5 9.91 0.52 -10.77
CA VAL A 5 10.06 0.65 -12.24
C VAL A 5 11.49 0.28 -12.67
N VAL A 6 12.49 0.46 -11.79
CA VAL A 6 13.91 0.18 -12.04
C VAL A 6 14.27 -1.28 -11.78
N SER A 7 13.62 -1.97 -10.83
CA SER A 7 13.87 -3.40 -10.62
C SER A 7 13.55 -4.26 -11.85
N ASP A 8 12.66 -3.78 -12.74
CA ASP A 8 12.32 -4.44 -14.01
C ASP A 8 13.32 -4.14 -15.14
N LYS A 9 13.99 -2.98 -15.16
CA LYS A 9 15.06 -2.70 -16.14
C LYS A 9 16.20 -3.72 -16.02
N ASN A 10 16.54 -4.14 -14.79
CA ASN A 10 17.64 -5.10 -14.58
C ASN A 10 17.28 -6.56 -14.90
N LYS A 11 15.99 -6.90 -15.00
CA LYS A 11 15.55 -8.29 -15.23
C LYS A 11 15.24 -8.58 -16.70
N VAL A 12 14.74 -7.59 -17.44
CA VAL A 12 14.44 -7.72 -18.87
C VAL A 12 15.69 -7.66 -19.75
N ASP A 13 16.77 -7.01 -19.29
CA ASP A 13 18.02 -6.90 -20.07
C ASP A 13 18.93 -8.15 -19.97
N MET A 14 18.54 -9.19 -19.22
CA MET A 14 19.36 -10.39 -18.99
C MET A 14 18.84 -11.69 -19.65
N GLU A 15 17.60 -11.73 -20.14
CA GLU A 15 17.03 -12.94 -20.76
C GLU A 15 16.81 -12.74 -22.26
N GLY A 16 17.90 -12.93 -23.02
CA GLY A 16 17.87 -13.18 -24.45
C GLY A 16 17.57 -14.66 -24.73
N THR A 17 16.65 -14.87 -25.65
CA THR A 17 16.08 -16.11 -26.18
C THR A 17 17.09 -17.19 -26.61
N GLY A 18 16.82 -18.44 -26.24
CA GLY A 18 17.32 -19.67 -26.87
C GLY A 18 16.32 -20.83 -26.66
N PRO A 19 16.05 -21.69 -27.67
CA PRO A 19 15.02 -22.72 -27.57
C PRO A 19 15.59 -24.03 -26.98
N GLY A 20 14.85 -24.72 -26.11
CA GLY A 20 15.34 -25.99 -25.56
C GLY A 20 14.36 -26.77 -24.70
N SER A 21 13.67 -27.72 -25.34
CA SER A 21 13.21 -29.04 -24.85
C SER A 21 12.85 -29.23 -23.37
N ILE A 22 11.57 -29.49 -23.14
CA ILE A 22 11.01 -30.11 -21.93
C ILE A 22 11.46 -31.58 -21.84
N GLY A 23 12.19 -31.93 -20.79
CA GLY A 23 12.50 -33.31 -20.41
C GLY A 23 12.44 -33.44 -18.89
N GLY A 24 11.33 -34.00 -18.39
CA GLY A 24 11.13 -34.23 -16.96
C GLY A 24 11.97 -35.41 -16.46
N VAL A 25 12.68 -35.20 -15.36
CA VAL A 25 13.30 -36.27 -14.58
C VAL A 25 12.85 -36.12 -13.12
N ILE A 26 12.16 -37.16 -12.67
CA ILE A 26 11.68 -37.38 -11.31
C ILE A 26 12.87 -37.90 -10.49
N VAL A 27 13.27 -37.20 -9.43
CA VAL A 27 14.24 -37.71 -8.45
C VAL A 27 13.51 -37.90 -7.13
N GLY A 28 13.45 -39.16 -6.68
CA GLY A 28 12.84 -39.57 -5.42
C GLY A 28 13.77 -39.31 -4.23
N GLU A 29 13.21 -38.77 -3.15
CA GLU A 29 13.83 -38.68 -1.84
C GLU A 29 13.86 -40.06 -1.16
N GLN A 30 15.07 -40.50 -0.78
CA GLN A 30 15.31 -41.48 0.27
C GLN A 30 16.04 -40.74 1.41
N ASP A 31 15.38 -40.58 2.56
CA ASP A 31 16.05 -40.19 3.80
C ASP A 31 15.89 -41.30 4.85
N ALA A 32 17.03 -41.88 5.21
CA ALA A 32 17.24 -42.75 6.35
C ALA A 32 17.43 -41.90 7.61
N GLY A 33 16.87 -42.37 8.74
CA GLY A 33 16.71 -41.57 9.94
C GLY A 33 17.95 -41.37 10.80
N LEU A 34 17.82 -40.43 11.74
CA LEU A 34 18.48 -40.50 13.04
C LEU A 34 17.63 -39.77 14.09
N ALA A 35 17.28 -40.48 15.15
CA ALA A 35 16.50 -40.00 16.29
C ALA A 35 17.39 -39.25 17.29
N ALA A 36 16.96 -38.07 17.74
CA ALA A 36 17.46 -37.45 18.97
C ALA A 36 16.32 -36.71 19.69
N ALA A 37 16.18 -37.01 20.98
CA ALA A 37 15.10 -36.60 21.85
C ALA A 37 15.19 -35.11 22.26
N GLY A 38 14.08 -34.38 22.10
CA GLY A 38 13.89 -33.03 22.62
C GLY A 38 12.39 -32.74 22.82
N ARG A 39 12.04 -32.13 23.96
CA ARG A 39 10.66 -31.83 24.43
C ARG A 39 9.80 -31.13 23.35
N PRO A 40 8.48 -31.37 23.27
CA PRO A 40 7.65 -30.78 22.23
C PRO A 40 7.42 -29.29 22.50
N VAL A 41 8.08 -28.44 21.71
CA VAL A 41 7.66 -27.05 21.51
C VAL A 41 6.34 -27.09 20.74
N ARG A 42 5.24 -26.67 21.37
CA ARG A 42 3.95 -26.50 20.67
C ARG A 42 4.14 -25.52 19.52
N ARG A 43 4.10 -26.02 18.29
CA ARG A 43 4.01 -25.18 17.08
C ARG A 43 2.67 -24.42 17.12
N PRO A 44 2.62 -23.14 16.72
CA PRO A 44 1.36 -22.45 16.48
C PRO A 44 0.64 -23.11 15.28
N PRO A 45 -0.70 -22.96 15.16
CA PRO A 45 -1.46 -23.64 14.12
C PRO A 45 -0.97 -23.20 12.73
N VAL A 46 -0.50 -24.18 11.97
CA VAL A 46 -0.25 -24.05 10.54
C VAL A 46 -1.61 -23.85 9.87
N PHE A 47 -1.80 -22.71 9.21
CA PHE A 47 -2.94 -22.52 8.30
C PHE A 47 -2.76 -23.45 7.10
N PRO A 48 -3.76 -24.29 6.74
CA PRO A 48 -3.62 -25.13 5.56
C PRO A 48 -3.61 -24.27 4.30
N ALA A 49 -2.58 -24.46 3.48
CA ALA A 49 -2.53 -23.96 2.12
C ALA A 49 -3.68 -24.59 1.33
N ALA A 50 -4.50 -23.76 0.70
CA ALA A 50 -5.52 -24.21 -0.23
C ALA A 50 -4.84 -24.67 -1.52
N GLY A 51 -4.82 -25.98 -1.76
CA GLY A 51 -4.31 -26.57 -2.99
C GLY A 51 -4.87 -27.98 -3.20
N ASN A 52 -5.70 -28.10 -4.24
CA ASN A 52 -6.07 -29.31 -4.98
C ASN A 52 -6.87 -30.43 -4.27
N ALA A 53 -8.20 -30.28 -4.31
CA ALA A 53 -9.10 -31.41 -4.54
C ALA A 53 -10.18 -30.97 -5.53
N GLY A 54 -10.06 -31.45 -6.77
CA GLY A 54 -10.98 -31.14 -7.86
C GLY A 54 -12.32 -31.87 -7.75
N GLN A 55 -13.36 -31.16 -8.18
CA GLN A 55 -14.45 -31.66 -9.02
C GLN A 55 -15.29 -32.85 -8.51
N VAL A 56 -16.13 -32.70 -7.48
CA VAL A 56 -17.36 -33.53 -7.35
C VAL A 56 -18.60 -32.79 -6.78
N PHE A 57 -18.50 -31.66 -6.06
CA PHE A 57 -19.67 -31.10 -5.36
C PHE A 57 -20.14 -29.72 -5.86
N ARG A 58 -20.71 -29.63 -7.06
CA ARG A 58 -21.30 -28.37 -7.60
C ARG A 58 -22.73 -28.04 -7.12
N GLY A 59 -23.34 -28.85 -6.24
CA GLY A 59 -24.74 -28.68 -5.83
C GLY A 59 -25.00 -28.05 -4.45
N LEU A 60 -24.00 -28.01 -3.55
CA LEU A 60 -24.18 -27.59 -2.14
C LEU A 60 -23.38 -26.34 -1.71
N GLU A 61 -22.63 -25.72 -2.62
CA GLU A 61 -21.68 -24.63 -2.27
C GLU A 61 -22.33 -23.25 -2.10
N VAL A 62 -23.57 -23.06 -2.57
CA VAL A 62 -24.23 -21.74 -2.47
C VAL A 62 -24.56 -21.39 -1.01
N GLY A 63 -24.83 -22.35 -0.13
CA GLY A 63 -25.11 -22.05 1.29
C GLY A 63 -23.88 -21.71 2.13
N THR A 64 -22.71 -22.25 1.77
CA THR A 64 -21.45 -22.11 2.53
C THR A 64 -20.66 -20.87 2.11
N GLU A 65 -20.74 -20.49 0.84
CA GLU A 65 -20.03 -19.33 0.31
C GLU A 65 -20.55 -18.01 0.90
N TRP A 66 -21.86 -17.85 1.03
CA TRP A 66 -22.46 -16.66 1.64
C TRP A 66 -22.11 -16.52 3.12
N LYS A 67 -22.12 -17.62 3.88
CA LYS A 67 -21.67 -17.63 5.28
C LYS A 67 -20.19 -17.29 5.42
N ALA A 68 -19.35 -17.72 4.48
CA ALA A 68 -17.94 -17.35 4.45
C ALA A 68 -17.74 -15.87 4.13
N ARG A 69 -18.46 -15.34 3.12
CA ARG A 69 -18.43 -13.91 2.75
C ARG A 69 -18.93 -13.01 3.89
N ILE A 70 -20.02 -13.39 4.56
CA ILE A 70 -20.55 -12.67 5.72
C ILE A 70 -19.53 -12.67 6.86
N ARG A 71 -18.93 -13.83 7.18
CA ARG A 71 -17.88 -13.89 8.22
C ARG A 71 -16.68 -13.00 7.87
N ALA A 72 -16.22 -13.02 6.62
CA ALA A 72 -15.14 -12.14 6.17
C ALA A 72 -15.52 -10.65 6.24
N PHE A 73 -16.76 -10.29 5.90
CA PHE A 73 -17.25 -8.92 6.04
C PHE A 73 -17.33 -8.50 7.51
N VAL A 74 -17.90 -9.34 8.38
CA VAL A 74 -17.99 -9.07 9.82
C VAL A 74 -16.59 -8.89 10.41
N ASP A 75 -15.63 -9.73 10.02
CA ASP A 75 -14.22 -9.62 10.45
C ASP A 75 -13.57 -8.28 10.13
N VAL A 76 -13.92 -7.70 8.98
CA VAL A 76 -13.50 -6.35 8.56
C VAL A 76 -14.30 -5.27 9.29
N ALA A 77 -15.62 -5.42 9.41
CA ALA A 77 -16.53 -4.44 10.02
C ALA A 77 -16.24 -4.20 11.49
N ILE A 78 -15.95 -5.26 12.26
CA ILE A 78 -15.58 -5.12 13.67
C ILE A 78 -14.27 -4.33 13.86
N ARG A 79 -13.42 -4.19 12.84
CA ARG A 79 -12.16 -3.44 12.95
C ARG A 79 -12.31 -1.95 12.63
N VAL A 80 -13.49 -1.50 12.25
CA VAL A 80 -13.76 -0.09 11.88
C VAL A 80 -13.90 0.86 13.09
N PRO A 81 -14.59 0.51 14.19
CA PRO A 81 -14.75 1.43 15.34
C PRO A 81 -13.45 2.02 15.94
N PRO A 82 -12.32 1.28 16.08
CA PRO A 82 -11.08 1.84 16.61
C PRO A 82 -10.50 2.90 15.67
N LEU A 83 -10.71 2.76 14.36
CA LEU A 83 -10.33 3.77 13.37
C LEU A 83 -11.13 5.06 13.55
N PHE A 84 -12.43 5.00 13.85
CA PHE A 84 -13.22 6.19 14.18
C PHE A 84 -12.71 6.90 15.45
N VAL A 85 -12.31 6.13 16.48
CA VAL A 85 -11.69 6.71 17.68
C VAL A 85 -10.38 7.41 17.31
N MET A 86 -9.48 6.73 16.59
CA MET A 86 -8.22 7.32 16.12
C MET A 86 -8.46 8.60 15.30
N ASP A 87 -9.43 8.54 14.39
CA ASP A 87 -9.80 9.63 13.50
C ASP A 87 -10.31 10.85 14.26
N SER A 88 -11.20 10.64 15.23
CA SER A 88 -11.71 11.72 16.08
C SER A 88 -10.61 12.36 16.94
N LEU A 89 -9.64 11.57 17.42
CA LEU A 89 -8.48 12.06 18.15
C LEU A 89 -7.55 12.87 17.25
N LEU A 90 -7.31 12.41 16.02
CA LEU A 90 -6.51 13.12 15.02
C LEU A 90 -7.19 14.41 14.55
N ALA A 91 -8.52 14.42 14.42
CA ALA A 91 -9.28 15.63 14.06
C ALA A 91 -9.18 16.69 15.18
N ARG A 92 -9.33 16.27 16.44
CA ARG A 92 -9.18 17.16 17.61
C ARG A 92 -7.75 17.65 17.77
N TRP A 93 -6.77 16.80 17.49
CA TRP A 93 -5.36 17.15 17.47
C TRP A 93 -5.06 18.31 16.51
N ASN A 94 -5.61 18.24 15.28
CA ASN A 94 -5.46 19.31 14.29
C ASN A 94 -6.25 20.59 14.64
N GLY A 95 -7.24 20.48 15.52
CA GLY A 95 -8.15 21.56 15.91
C GLY A 95 -7.83 22.24 17.25
N VAL A 96 -6.77 21.85 17.98
CA VAL A 96 -6.33 22.58 19.18
C VAL A 96 -5.74 23.92 18.72
N PRO A 97 -6.40 25.05 18.98
CA PRO A 97 -5.85 26.35 18.63
C PRO A 97 -4.69 26.64 19.58
N SER A 98 -3.53 26.95 19.03
CA SER A 98 -2.47 27.70 19.72
C SER A 98 -2.93 29.11 20.17
N ASP A 99 -4.14 29.51 19.81
CA ASP A 99 -4.67 30.88 19.92
C ASP A 99 -5.28 31.23 21.28
N SER A 100 -5.41 30.28 22.22
CA SER A 100 -5.83 30.62 23.59
C SER A 100 -4.74 31.39 24.37
N ALA A 101 -3.53 31.53 23.82
CA ALA A 101 -2.48 32.38 24.37
C ALA A 101 -2.50 33.83 23.83
N ALA A 102 -3.27 34.14 22.77
CA ALA A 102 -3.14 35.41 22.04
C ALA A 102 -4.30 36.41 22.19
N LYS A 103 -5.37 36.08 22.93
CA LYS A 103 -6.56 36.95 23.09
C LYS A 103 -6.73 37.60 24.48
N GLY A 104 -5.62 37.79 25.20
CA GLY A 104 -5.62 38.33 26.56
C GLY A 104 -4.73 39.55 26.80
N SER A 105 -4.33 40.31 25.78
CA SER A 105 -3.48 41.49 25.98
C SER A 105 -4.12 42.76 25.40
N ASN A 106 -4.97 43.41 26.18
CA ASN A 106 -5.26 44.84 26.05
C ASN A 106 -5.72 45.40 27.41
N SER A 107 -4.86 45.35 28.43
CA SER A 107 -4.91 46.28 29.56
C SER A 107 -3.71 46.12 30.52
N SER A 108 -2.91 47.19 30.60
CA SER A 108 -2.10 47.68 31.74
C SER A 108 -0.95 46.86 32.33
N ASP A 109 0.17 47.56 32.51
CA ASP A 109 1.54 47.15 32.87
C ASP A 109 1.76 46.61 34.31
N SER A 110 0.88 45.75 34.82
CA SER A 110 1.13 45.01 36.09
C SER A 110 0.94 43.50 35.99
N ALA A 111 0.75 42.95 34.79
CA ALA A 111 0.30 41.57 34.57
C ALA A 111 1.38 40.58 34.10
N GLY A 112 2.67 40.88 34.26
CA GLY A 112 3.76 40.02 33.76
C GLY A 112 3.76 38.62 34.40
N ALA A 113 3.64 38.54 35.73
CA ALA A 113 3.62 37.27 36.46
C ALA A 113 2.30 36.49 36.27
N GLU A 114 1.16 37.18 36.15
CA GLU A 114 -0.14 36.53 35.91
C GLU A 114 -0.27 35.99 34.49
N VAL A 115 0.29 36.68 33.48
CA VAL A 115 0.34 36.19 32.09
C VAL A 115 1.33 35.03 31.95
N GLU A 116 2.49 35.09 32.62
CA GLU A 116 3.46 33.98 32.63
C GLU A 116 2.87 32.73 33.31
N GLN A 117 2.13 32.91 34.41
CA GLN A 117 1.44 31.80 35.08
C GLN A 117 0.27 31.24 34.25
N ALA A 118 -0.52 32.10 33.59
CA ALA A 118 -1.60 31.65 32.71
C ALA A 118 -1.09 30.91 31.45
N THR A 119 0.04 31.34 30.88
CA THR A 119 0.68 30.65 29.74
C THR A 119 1.30 29.32 30.16
N LEU A 120 1.88 29.24 31.36
CA LEU A 120 2.37 27.98 31.93
C LEU A 120 1.23 27.00 32.21
N GLU A 121 0.12 27.45 32.81
CA GLU A 121 -1.07 26.63 33.05
C GLU A 121 -1.72 26.17 31.75
N ALA A 122 -1.79 27.03 30.73
CA ALA A 122 -2.24 26.66 29.39
C ALA A 122 -1.31 25.61 28.75
N GLY A 123 0.01 25.76 28.89
CA GLY A 123 1.01 24.81 28.41
C GLY A 123 0.92 23.44 29.12
N ILE A 124 0.75 23.43 30.45
CA ILE A 124 0.55 22.21 31.25
C ILE A 124 -0.76 21.52 30.85
N ASN A 125 -1.85 22.27 30.70
CA ASN A 125 -3.13 21.73 30.25
C ASN A 125 -3.03 21.15 28.84
N ALA A 126 -2.37 21.83 27.90
CA ALA A 126 -2.13 21.32 26.56
C ALA A 126 -1.29 20.03 26.57
N MET A 127 -0.25 19.97 27.40
CA MET A 127 0.57 18.76 27.57
C MET A 127 -0.20 17.61 28.21
N LEU A 128 -1.09 17.89 29.16
CA LEU A 128 -1.94 16.88 29.79
C LEU A 128 -2.95 16.31 28.79
N TRP A 129 -3.62 17.17 28.02
CA TRP A 129 -4.49 16.74 26.93
C TRP A 129 -3.73 15.99 25.83
N PHE A 130 -2.51 16.40 25.51
CA PHE A 130 -1.61 15.65 24.62
C PHE A 130 -1.41 14.21 25.12
N LEU A 131 -1.05 14.04 26.39
CA LEU A 131 -0.81 12.72 26.96
C LEU A 131 -2.08 11.86 26.98
N VAL A 132 -3.23 12.46 27.28
CA VAL A 132 -4.53 11.78 27.22
C VAL A 132 -4.85 11.34 25.79
N TYR A 133 -4.72 12.22 24.80
CA TYR A 133 -4.99 11.86 23.40
C TYR A 133 -4.01 10.82 22.86
N ALA A 134 -2.72 10.93 23.19
CA ALA A 134 -1.69 9.98 22.79
C ALA A 134 -1.93 8.59 23.39
N THR A 135 -2.30 8.51 24.68
CA THR A 135 -2.62 7.24 25.34
C THR A 135 -3.89 6.59 24.77
N LEU A 136 -4.94 7.38 24.51
CA LEU A 136 -6.15 6.89 23.85
C LEU A 136 -5.88 6.41 22.42
N PHE A 137 -5.05 7.14 21.66
CA PHE A 137 -4.66 6.75 20.31
C PHE A 137 -3.86 5.44 20.32
N PHE A 138 -2.92 5.31 21.27
CA PHE A 138 -2.15 4.08 21.46
C PHE A 138 -3.05 2.91 21.83
N PHE A 139 -3.97 3.09 22.79
CA PHE A 139 -4.92 2.05 23.16
C PHE A 139 -5.79 1.61 21.97
N SER A 140 -6.33 2.57 21.21
CA SER A 140 -7.10 2.27 20.00
C SER A 140 -6.26 1.48 18.96
N SER A 141 -4.97 1.82 18.85
CA SER A 141 -4.03 1.14 17.94
C SER A 141 -3.79 -0.31 18.35
N VAL A 142 -3.62 -0.56 19.65
CA VAL A 142 -3.52 -1.91 20.19
C VAL A 142 -4.80 -2.69 19.92
N VAL A 143 -5.98 -2.09 20.15
CA VAL A 143 -7.29 -2.72 19.88
C VAL A 143 -7.42 -3.10 18.40
N PHE A 144 -6.99 -2.24 17.47
CA PHE A 144 -7.01 -2.55 16.03
C PHE A 144 -6.14 -3.77 15.65
N LEU A 145 -5.00 -3.94 16.32
CA LEU A 145 -4.06 -5.05 16.08
C LEU A 145 -4.50 -6.39 16.68
N LEU A 146 -5.52 -6.40 17.55
CA LEU A 146 -6.02 -7.62 18.16
C LEU A 146 -6.61 -8.59 17.13
N GLU A 147 -6.60 -9.87 17.51
CA GLU A 147 -7.35 -10.89 16.81
C GLU A 147 -8.85 -10.67 16.99
N SER A 148 -9.63 -10.98 15.97
CA SER A 148 -11.07 -10.77 15.88
C SER A 148 -11.87 -11.36 17.05
N ARG A 149 -11.41 -12.50 17.60
CA ARG A 149 -12.00 -13.12 18.79
C ARG A 149 -11.83 -12.26 20.04
N GLN A 150 -10.64 -11.70 20.25
CA GLN A 150 -10.36 -10.83 21.40
C GLN A 150 -11.01 -9.46 21.20
N LEU A 151 -11.05 -8.96 19.96
CA LEU A 151 -11.72 -7.71 19.61
C LEU A 151 -13.22 -7.75 19.93
N LEU A 152 -13.90 -8.85 19.59
CA LEU A 152 -15.30 -9.04 19.95
C LEU A 152 -15.51 -9.01 21.47
N ARG A 153 -14.61 -9.62 22.25
CA ARG A 153 -14.68 -9.57 23.72
C ARG A 153 -14.52 -8.15 24.27
N VAL A 154 -13.62 -7.36 23.70
CA VAL A 154 -13.47 -5.93 24.06
C VAL A 154 -14.75 -5.16 23.77
N TYR A 155 -15.40 -5.36 22.62
CA TYR A 155 -16.67 -4.69 22.33
C TYR A 155 -17.82 -5.17 23.19
N LEU A 156 -17.89 -6.45 23.52
CA LEU A 156 -18.89 -6.97 24.45
C LEU A 156 -18.71 -6.36 25.84
N PHE A 157 -17.46 -6.12 26.28
CA PHE A 157 -17.16 -5.40 27.52
C PHE A 157 -17.55 -3.92 27.45
N LEU A 158 -17.27 -3.23 26.34
CA LEU A 158 -17.68 -1.83 26.16
C LEU A 158 -19.21 -1.69 26.09
N ALA A 159 -19.87 -2.61 25.38
CA ALA A 159 -21.33 -2.68 25.27
C ALA A 159 -21.97 -2.95 26.63
N SER A 160 -21.42 -3.86 27.45
CA SER A 160 -21.94 -4.14 28.79
C SER A 160 -21.80 -2.93 29.70
N SER A 161 -20.69 -2.19 29.63
CA SER A 161 -20.52 -0.91 30.34
C SER A 161 -21.55 0.15 29.88
N GLY A 162 -21.80 0.24 28.57
CA GLY A 162 -22.84 1.12 28.00
C GLY A 162 -24.26 0.76 28.45
N VAL A 163 -24.58 -0.53 28.52
CA VAL A 163 -25.86 -1.03 29.05
C VAL A 163 -26.06 -0.65 30.51
N LEU A 164 -24.99 -0.66 31.33
CA LEU A 164 -25.05 -0.21 32.73
C LEU A 164 -25.33 1.30 32.84
N LEU A 165 -24.66 2.11 32.02
CA LEU A 165 -24.90 3.55 31.97
C LEU A 165 -26.33 3.86 31.54
N TRP A 166 -26.83 3.17 30.51
CA TRP A 166 -28.22 3.32 30.06
C TRP A 166 -29.20 2.93 31.17
N SER A 167 -28.98 1.77 31.81
CA SER A 167 -29.82 1.32 32.93
C SER A 167 -29.86 2.33 34.07
N TYR A 168 -28.71 2.92 34.43
CA TYR A 168 -28.62 3.96 35.44
C TYR A 168 -29.44 5.21 35.07
N VAL A 169 -29.28 5.74 33.85
CA VAL A 169 -30.01 6.93 33.39
C VAL A 169 -31.52 6.69 33.43
N CYS A 170 -32.00 5.56 32.91
CA CYS A 170 -33.42 5.24 32.91
C CYS A 170 -33.99 5.02 34.32
N ASN A 171 -33.26 4.31 35.19
CA ASN A 171 -33.68 4.10 36.57
C ASN A 171 -33.64 5.40 37.39
N HIS A 172 -32.69 6.30 37.13
CA HIS A 172 -32.62 7.60 37.81
C HIS A 172 -33.81 8.49 37.46
N GLU A 173 -34.15 8.61 36.17
CA GLU A 173 -35.33 9.37 35.72
C GLU A 173 -36.65 8.78 36.24
N PHE A 174 -36.75 7.45 36.30
CA PHE A 174 -37.91 6.77 36.87
C PHE A 174 -38.06 7.00 38.38
N VAL A 175 -36.97 6.85 39.15
CA VAL A 175 -36.98 7.08 40.60
C VAL A 175 -37.28 8.54 40.93
N LYS A 176 -36.75 9.49 40.15
CA LYS A 176 -37.08 10.92 40.29
C LYS A 176 -38.58 11.18 40.08
N SER A 177 -39.18 10.50 39.10
CA SER A 177 -40.63 10.55 38.89
C SER A 177 -41.39 9.94 40.07
N ALA A 178 -40.92 8.82 40.62
CA ALA A 178 -41.55 8.16 41.78
C ALA A 178 -41.51 9.03 43.05
N ILE A 179 -40.39 9.69 43.33
CA ILE A 179 -40.26 10.61 44.49
C ILE A 179 -41.21 11.80 44.35
N ALA A 180 -41.34 12.37 43.14
CA ALA A 180 -42.28 13.47 42.87
C ALA A 180 -43.75 13.08 43.14
N LEU A 181 -44.11 11.81 42.93
CA LEU A 181 -45.44 11.29 43.30
C LEU A 181 -45.61 11.17 44.82
N THR A 182 -44.58 10.69 45.52
CA THR A 182 -44.57 10.60 46.99
C THR A 182 -44.74 11.97 47.65
N ASP A 183 -44.09 13.00 47.10
CA ASP A 183 -44.21 14.39 47.57
C ASP A 183 -45.63 14.96 47.34
N GLN A 184 -46.38 14.40 46.39
CA GLN A 184 -47.80 14.72 46.15
C GLN A 184 -48.76 13.84 46.97
N HIS A 185 -48.28 13.12 47.99
CA HIS A 185 -49.03 12.17 48.81
C HIS A 185 -49.63 10.97 48.04
N SER A 186 -49.12 10.67 46.86
CA SER A 186 -49.48 9.49 46.05
C SER A 186 -48.33 8.49 46.02
N ASN A 187 -48.56 7.25 45.60
CA ASN A 187 -47.50 6.25 45.48
C ASN A 187 -47.61 5.50 44.16
N VAL A 188 -46.48 5.05 43.60
CA VAL A 188 -46.43 4.34 42.32
C VAL A 188 -47.34 3.12 42.30
N LEU A 189 -47.37 2.33 43.38
CA LEU A 189 -48.25 1.17 43.50
C LEU A 189 -49.74 1.56 43.52
N TYR A 190 -50.10 2.64 44.19
CA TYR A 190 -51.48 3.12 44.28
C TYR A 190 -51.99 3.63 42.92
N GLU A 191 -51.18 4.42 42.22
CA GLU A 191 -51.49 4.92 40.87
C GLU A 191 -51.56 3.80 39.81
N CYS A 192 -50.73 2.76 39.96
CA CYS A 192 -50.80 1.57 39.11
C CYS A 192 -52.07 0.74 39.36
N LEU A 193 -52.48 0.58 40.62
CA LEU A 193 -53.70 -0.15 41.00
C LEU A 193 -54.99 0.60 40.60
N THR A 194 -54.93 1.93 40.56
CA THR A 194 -56.03 2.80 40.08
C THR A 194 -56.05 2.99 38.56
N LEU A 195 -55.18 2.28 37.82
CA LEU A 195 -55.09 2.28 36.36
C LEU A 195 -54.83 3.66 35.75
N ASN A 196 -54.00 4.49 36.40
CA ASN A 196 -53.53 5.73 35.79
C ASN A 196 -52.64 5.42 34.58
N SER A 197 -53.14 5.71 33.37
CA SER A 197 -52.46 5.37 32.11
C SER A 197 -51.05 5.96 32.01
N SER A 198 -50.78 7.12 32.60
CA SER A 198 -49.46 7.78 32.50
C SER A 198 -48.41 7.11 33.39
N VAL A 199 -48.77 6.78 34.63
CA VAL A 199 -47.86 6.16 35.59
C VAL A 199 -47.66 4.68 35.28
N LEU A 200 -48.73 3.99 34.86
CA LEU A 200 -48.70 2.60 34.48
C LEU A 200 -47.81 2.36 33.26
N THR A 201 -47.93 3.20 32.22
CA THR A 201 -47.10 3.08 31.02
C THR A 201 -45.62 3.32 31.31
N LYS A 202 -45.27 4.35 32.10
CA LYS A 202 -43.88 4.61 32.52
C LYS A 202 -43.29 3.47 33.35
N THR A 203 -44.05 2.94 34.30
CA THR A 203 -43.61 1.83 35.16
C THR A 203 -43.39 0.55 34.36
N LEU A 204 -44.34 0.19 33.49
CA LEU A 204 -44.26 -1.01 32.66
C LEU A 204 -43.16 -0.87 31.59
N ALA A 205 -43.01 0.29 30.98
CA ALA A 205 -41.94 0.58 30.02
C ALA A 205 -40.55 0.49 30.68
N ASN A 206 -40.34 1.09 31.85
CA ASN A 206 -39.05 0.99 32.55
C ASN A 206 -38.79 -0.47 33.00
N TYR A 207 -39.79 -1.18 33.54
CA TYR A 207 -39.63 -2.58 33.91
C TYR A 207 -39.22 -3.47 32.73
N VAL A 208 -39.94 -3.38 31.60
CA VAL A 208 -39.61 -4.13 30.38
C VAL A 208 -38.21 -3.76 29.87
N LEU A 209 -37.87 -2.47 29.88
CA LEU A 209 -36.55 -2.00 29.47
C LEU A 209 -35.44 -2.56 30.36
N GLN A 210 -35.59 -2.53 31.69
CA GLN A 210 -34.59 -3.05 32.62
C GLN A 210 -34.43 -4.58 32.51
N VAL A 211 -35.52 -5.32 32.25
CA VAL A 211 -35.46 -6.76 31.95
C VAL A 211 -34.66 -7.00 30.68
N LEU A 212 -34.93 -6.26 29.60
CA LEU A 212 -34.21 -6.39 28.34
C LEU A 212 -32.72 -6.04 28.49
N LEU A 213 -32.40 -4.93 29.17
CA LEU A 213 -31.03 -4.52 29.45
C LEU A 213 -30.28 -5.55 30.32
N GLY A 214 -30.95 -6.13 31.32
CA GLY A 214 -30.39 -7.20 32.14
C GLY A 214 -30.09 -8.48 31.35
N ILE A 215 -30.97 -8.86 30.41
CA ILE A 215 -30.73 -9.99 29.50
C ILE A 215 -29.52 -9.70 28.61
N ILE A 216 -29.45 -8.52 27.98
CA ILE A 216 -28.32 -8.12 27.13
C ILE A 216 -27.01 -8.08 27.93
N PHE A 217 -27.03 -7.58 29.16
CA PHE A 217 -25.87 -7.56 30.05
C PHE A 217 -25.39 -8.99 30.38
N SER A 218 -26.32 -9.92 30.61
CA SER A 218 -25.97 -11.33 30.90
C SER A 218 -25.26 -12.01 29.72
N PHE A 219 -25.69 -11.75 28.48
CA PHE A 219 -25.02 -12.28 27.29
C PHE A 219 -23.68 -11.60 27.01
N SER A 220 -23.60 -10.28 27.16
CA SER A 220 -22.40 -9.50 26.85
C SER A 220 -21.28 -9.68 27.87
N ALA A 221 -21.59 -9.69 29.18
CA ALA A 221 -20.60 -9.90 30.23
C ALA A 221 -20.05 -11.34 30.28
N GLN A 222 -20.74 -12.31 29.67
CA GLN A 222 -20.43 -13.76 29.81
C GLN A 222 -19.91 -14.42 28.51
N GLY A 223 -19.96 -13.75 27.36
CA GLY A 223 -19.57 -14.29 26.03
C GLY A 223 -18.10 -14.70 25.85
N GLY A 224 -17.29 -14.73 26.91
CA GLY A 224 -15.89 -15.15 26.89
C GLY A 224 -15.64 -16.64 27.13
N HIS A 225 -16.55 -17.34 27.82
CA HIS A 225 -16.41 -18.75 28.19
C HIS A 225 -17.36 -19.63 27.37
N ASN A 226 -16.97 -19.99 26.14
CA ASN A 226 -17.55 -21.12 25.41
C ASN A 226 -17.06 -22.47 25.97
N THR A 227 -17.06 -22.64 27.30
CA THR A 227 -17.14 -23.97 27.90
C THR A 227 -18.61 -24.27 28.05
N LEU A 228 -19.15 -24.95 27.03
CA LEU A 228 -20.53 -25.41 26.83
C LEU A 228 -21.01 -26.39 27.93
N GLY A 229 -20.64 -26.20 29.20
CA GLY A 229 -20.84 -27.18 30.27
C GLY A 229 -20.68 -26.67 31.71
N SER A 230 -20.51 -25.38 31.99
CA SER A 230 -20.65 -24.85 33.35
C SER A 230 -21.88 -23.96 33.42
N GLY A 231 -22.94 -24.49 34.03
CA GLY A 231 -24.30 -23.97 33.96
C GLY A 231 -24.44 -22.48 34.23
N TYR A 232 -25.43 -21.89 33.55
CA TYR A 232 -26.15 -20.72 34.03
C TYR A 232 -26.57 -20.99 35.48
N SER A 233 -25.75 -20.58 36.43
CA SER A 233 -26.14 -20.69 37.84
C SER A 233 -27.35 -19.78 37.98
N THR A 234 -28.52 -20.34 38.28
CA THR A 234 -29.77 -19.61 38.52
C THR A 234 -29.56 -18.46 39.51
N SER A 235 -28.64 -18.63 40.46
CA SER A 235 -28.19 -17.58 41.39
C SER A 235 -27.56 -16.35 40.73
N ARG A 236 -26.85 -16.50 39.60
CA ARG A 236 -26.21 -15.37 38.90
C ARG A 236 -27.22 -14.54 38.11
N LEU A 237 -28.17 -15.20 37.44
CA LEU A 237 -29.29 -14.51 36.79
C LEU A 237 -30.17 -13.80 37.83
N PHE A 238 -30.38 -14.42 38.98
CA PHE A 238 -31.11 -13.81 40.11
C PHE A 238 -30.41 -12.55 40.66
N CYS A 239 -29.08 -12.56 40.82
CA CYS A 239 -28.34 -11.36 41.23
C CYS A 239 -28.42 -10.23 40.18
N LEU A 240 -28.39 -10.56 38.88
CA LEU A 240 -28.58 -9.59 37.80
C LEU A 240 -30.00 -9.01 37.79
N TRP A 241 -31.02 -9.82 38.11
CA TRP A 241 -32.39 -9.34 38.33
C TRP A 241 -32.44 -8.28 39.44
N ILE A 242 -31.81 -8.53 40.59
CA ILE A 242 -31.78 -7.56 41.70
C ILE A 242 -31.07 -6.26 41.31
N ILE A 243 -30.02 -6.34 40.50
CA ILE A 243 -29.26 -5.17 40.04
C ILE A 243 -30.11 -4.29 39.11
N PHE A 244 -30.67 -4.83 38.03
CA PHE A 244 -31.37 -4.00 37.03
C PHE A 244 -32.79 -3.59 37.46
N ILE A 245 -33.51 -4.50 38.12
CA ILE A 245 -34.93 -4.32 38.46
C ILE A 245 -35.11 -3.79 39.89
N GLY A 246 -34.08 -3.90 40.74
CA GLY A 246 -34.09 -3.41 42.12
C GLY A 246 -34.66 -1.99 42.28
N PRO A 247 -34.16 -0.97 41.55
CA PRO A 247 -34.67 0.40 41.65
C PRO A 247 -36.17 0.51 41.32
N THR A 248 -36.64 -0.23 40.31
CA THR A 248 -38.08 -0.26 39.96
C THR A 248 -38.91 -0.95 41.03
N PHE A 249 -38.41 -2.05 41.60
CA PHE A 249 -39.07 -2.80 42.66
C PHE A 249 -39.18 -1.98 43.95
N PHE A 250 -38.09 -1.36 44.40
CA PHE A 250 -38.11 -0.49 45.60
C PHE A 250 -39.03 0.72 45.42
N SER A 251 -39.13 1.27 44.22
CA SER A 251 -40.04 2.40 43.92
C SER A 251 -41.53 2.02 44.01
N LEU A 252 -41.89 0.74 43.82
CA LEU A 252 -43.27 0.28 44.06
C LEU A 252 -43.64 0.31 45.55
N PHE A 253 -42.64 0.16 46.44
CA PHE A 253 -42.82 0.23 47.88
C PHE A 253 -42.43 1.59 48.47
N SER A 254 -42.55 2.67 47.68
CA SER A 254 -42.26 4.04 48.10
C SER A 254 -42.87 4.45 49.46
N PRO A 255 -44.08 4.04 49.88
CA PRO A 255 -44.63 4.47 51.18
C PRO A 255 -43.93 3.85 52.39
N PHE A 256 -43.13 2.79 52.21
CA PHE A 256 -42.42 2.10 53.29
C PHE A 256 -40.93 2.46 53.35
N LEU A 257 -40.45 3.32 52.43
CA LEU A 257 -39.05 3.65 52.25
C LEU A 257 -38.85 5.18 52.31
N SER A 258 -37.71 5.64 52.82
CA SER A 258 -37.42 7.08 52.85
C SER A 258 -37.08 7.60 51.44
N ASN A 259 -37.47 8.85 51.14
CA ASN A 259 -37.12 9.51 49.87
C ASN A 259 -35.60 9.55 49.65
N SER A 260 -34.83 9.75 50.72
CA SER A 260 -33.37 9.67 50.69
C SER A 260 -32.88 8.29 50.25
N PHE A 261 -33.45 7.19 50.79
CA PHE A 261 -33.08 5.84 50.37
C PHE A 261 -33.40 5.58 48.91
N LEU A 262 -34.60 5.96 48.44
CA LEU A 262 -35.02 5.79 47.04
C LEU A 262 -34.05 6.48 46.07
N ALA A 263 -33.62 7.71 46.38
CA ALA A 263 -32.69 8.48 45.55
C ALA A 263 -31.34 7.78 45.33
N TRP A 264 -30.85 7.00 46.32
CA TRP A 264 -29.61 6.24 46.20
C TRP A 264 -29.76 4.89 45.48
N THR A 265 -30.99 4.37 45.32
CA THR A 265 -31.20 3.02 44.74
C THR A 265 -30.61 2.84 43.33
N PRO A 266 -30.70 3.80 42.37
CA PRO A 266 -30.07 3.64 41.05
C PRO A 266 -28.53 3.64 41.13
N ALA A 267 -27.95 4.42 42.04
CA ALA A 267 -26.50 4.50 42.24
C ALA A 267 -25.95 3.21 42.87
N ILE A 268 -26.66 2.63 43.85
CA ILE A 268 -26.30 1.35 44.47
C ILE A 268 -26.39 0.21 43.46
N SER A 269 -27.46 0.17 42.66
CA SER A 269 -27.63 -0.77 41.54
C SER A 269 -26.46 -0.66 40.55
N PHE A 270 -26.13 0.55 40.11
CA PHE A 270 -25.02 0.81 39.20
C PHE A 270 -23.66 0.37 39.78
N LEU A 271 -23.38 0.70 41.06
CA LEU A 271 -22.14 0.29 41.72
C LEU A 271 -22.02 -1.23 41.84
N ALA A 272 -23.11 -1.93 42.22
CA ALA A 272 -23.14 -3.38 42.30
C ALA A 272 -22.88 -4.02 40.92
N ALA A 273 -23.49 -3.48 39.87
CA ALA A 273 -23.28 -3.92 38.50
C ALA A 273 -21.84 -3.66 38.01
N HIS A 274 -21.26 -2.52 38.39
CA HIS A 274 -19.90 -2.14 38.04
C HIS A 274 -18.86 -3.05 38.71
N ILE A 275 -19.09 -3.47 39.96
CA ILE A 275 -18.24 -4.45 40.64
C ILE A 275 -18.22 -5.79 39.90
N VAL A 276 -19.39 -6.27 39.43
CA VAL A 276 -19.49 -7.49 38.61
C VAL A 276 -18.70 -7.33 37.30
N LEU A 277 -18.78 -6.16 36.67
CA LEU A 277 -18.04 -5.83 35.46
C LEU A 277 -16.51 -5.80 35.67
N LEU A 278 -16.04 -5.20 36.78
CA LEU A 278 -14.62 -5.16 37.15
C LEU A 278 -14.06 -6.56 37.46
N TYR A 279 -14.85 -7.42 38.10
CA TYR A 279 -14.49 -8.82 38.30
C TYR A 279 -14.34 -9.54 36.95
N GLY A 280 -15.28 -9.33 36.03
CA GLY A 280 -15.19 -9.84 34.65
C GLY A 280 -13.96 -9.32 33.89
N LEU A 281 -13.61 -8.04 34.05
CA LEU A 281 -12.42 -7.43 33.43
C LEU A 281 -11.13 -8.09 33.89
N ARG A 282 -11.00 -8.41 35.19
CA ARG A 282 -9.83 -9.12 35.73
C ARG A 282 -9.66 -10.49 35.08
N VAL A 283 -10.75 -11.23 34.92
CA VAL A 283 -10.76 -12.55 34.26
C VAL A 283 -10.40 -12.43 32.77
N PHE A 284 -10.80 -11.33 32.12
CA PHE A 284 -10.44 -11.04 30.72
C PHE A 284 -8.97 -10.62 30.54
N LEU A 285 -8.44 -9.79 31.44
CA LEU A 285 -7.09 -9.25 31.36
C LEU A 285 -6.02 -10.35 31.38
N GLN A 286 -6.24 -11.42 32.13
CA GLN A 286 -5.24 -12.49 32.25
C GLN A 286 -4.97 -13.22 30.91
N PRO A 287 -5.97 -13.75 30.17
CA PRO A 287 -5.78 -14.29 28.82
C PRO A 287 -5.30 -13.24 27.80
N ALA A 288 -5.74 -11.99 27.90
CA ALA A 288 -5.32 -10.93 26.98
C ALA A 288 -3.83 -10.60 27.13
N MET A 289 -3.33 -10.54 28.36
CA MET A 289 -1.91 -10.32 28.65
C MET A 289 -1.04 -11.51 28.23
N GLN A 290 -1.52 -12.74 28.41
CA GLN A 290 -0.85 -13.94 27.89
C GLN A 290 -0.73 -13.89 26.37
N TYR A 291 -1.81 -13.55 25.66
CA TYR A 291 -1.80 -13.39 24.21
C TYR A 291 -0.85 -12.29 23.74
N LEU A 292 -0.84 -11.14 24.42
CA LEU A 292 0.08 -10.04 24.12
C LEU A 292 1.54 -10.46 24.31
N HIS A 293 1.84 -11.18 25.38
CA HIS A 293 3.19 -11.68 25.64
C HIS A 293 3.64 -12.69 24.59
N GLU A 294 2.79 -13.67 24.24
CA GLU A 294 3.05 -14.63 23.17
C GLU A 294 3.24 -13.95 21.81
N THR A 295 2.41 -12.95 21.51
CA THR A 295 2.49 -12.19 20.26
C THR A 295 3.76 -11.34 20.20
N ALA A 296 4.16 -10.71 21.31
CA ALA A 296 5.38 -9.93 21.39
C ALA A 296 6.62 -10.82 21.21
N PHE A 297 6.63 -12.00 21.83
CA PHE A 297 7.69 -12.99 21.66
C PHE A 297 7.79 -13.48 20.21
N TRP A 298 6.66 -13.86 19.61
CA TRP A 298 6.59 -14.25 18.20
C TRP A 298 7.07 -13.13 17.27
N THR A 299 6.66 -11.89 17.55
CA THR A 299 7.06 -10.71 16.77
C THR A 299 8.57 -10.51 16.82
N LYS A 300 9.19 -10.66 18.00
CA LYS A 300 10.65 -10.57 18.16
C LYS A 300 11.37 -11.66 17.36
N GLN A 301 10.86 -12.89 17.36
CA GLN A 301 11.44 -13.99 16.58
C GLN A 301 11.34 -13.75 15.07
N VAL A 302 10.19 -13.28 14.58
CA VAL A 302 10.00 -12.97 13.15
C VAL A 302 10.89 -11.83 12.70
N ILE A 303 11.03 -10.77 13.50
CA ILE A 303 11.93 -9.65 13.17
C ILE A 303 13.39 -10.13 13.11
N ALA A 304 13.80 -11.04 13.99
CA ALA A 304 15.17 -11.57 14.01
C ALA A 304 15.46 -12.55 12.84
N GLY A 305 14.45 -13.26 12.33
CA GLY A 305 14.63 -14.21 11.23
C GLY A 305 14.40 -13.60 9.84
N GLU A 306 13.25 -12.97 9.62
CA GLU A 306 12.74 -12.55 8.30
C GLU A 306 12.70 -11.01 8.13
N GLY A 307 13.06 -10.27 9.19
CA GLY A 307 13.04 -8.81 9.20
C GLY A 307 11.66 -8.17 9.41
N ILE A 308 11.67 -6.85 9.65
CA ILE A 308 10.45 -6.07 9.95
C ILE A 308 9.49 -5.95 8.76
N PHE A 309 10.01 -5.98 7.53
CA PHE A 309 9.20 -5.87 6.33
C PHE A 309 8.27 -7.08 6.15
N PHE A 310 8.79 -8.28 6.41
CA PHE A 310 7.98 -9.51 6.38
C PHE A 310 6.85 -9.44 7.39
N LEU A 311 7.15 -9.03 8.63
CA LEU A 311 6.14 -8.82 9.68
C LEU A 311 5.06 -7.83 9.23
N LEU A 312 5.46 -6.68 8.69
CA LEU A 312 4.52 -5.66 8.24
C LEU A 312 3.63 -6.19 7.11
N LYS A 313 4.20 -6.88 6.11
CA LYS A 313 3.44 -7.52 5.01
C LYS A 313 2.51 -8.61 5.52
N ALA A 314 2.92 -9.39 6.52
CA ALA A 314 2.11 -10.43 7.15
C ALA A 314 0.92 -9.81 7.91
N GLN A 315 1.15 -8.81 8.75
CA GLN A 315 0.09 -8.12 9.50
C GLN A 315 -0.84 -7.33 8.57
N TRP A 316 -0.31 -6.67 7.55
CA TRP A 316 -1.10 -5.93 6.55
C TRP A 316 -2.11 -6.83 5.83
N ARG A 317 -1.70 -8.06 5.50
CA ARG A 317 -2.57 -9.10 4.92
C ARG A 317 -3.54 -9.70 5.95
N ARG A 318 -3.05 -10.05 7.13
CA ARG A 318 -3.85 -10.62 8.23
C ARG A 318 -5.02 -9.71 8.62
N LEU A 319 -4.74 -8.42 8.81
CA LEU A 319 -5.74 -7.43 9.24
C LEU A 319 -6.63 -6.95 8.09
N GLN A 320 -6.33 -7.36 6.85
CA GLN A 320 -6.98 -6.87 5.64
C GLN A 320 -7.06 -5.34 5.59
N VAL A 321 -5.96 -4.64 5.95
CA VAL A 321 -5.94 -3.18 6.16
C VAL A 321 -6.62 -2.39 5.03
N PRO A 322 -6.38 -2.68 3.73
CA PRO A 322 -7.04 -1.95 2.64
C PRO A 322 -8.57 -2.16 2.59
N ARG A 323 -9.11 -3.28 3.06
CA ARG A 323 -10.57 -3.49 3.14
C ARG A 323 -11.17 -2.71 4.31
N VAL A 324 -10.49 -2.72 5.46
CA VAL A 324 -10.96 -1.97 6.65
C VAL A 324 -10.95 -0.46 6.37
N LEU A 325 -9.87 0.07 5.77
CA LEU A 325 -9.77 1.49 5.40
C LEU A 325 -10.85 1.93 4.42
N ARG A 326 -11.22 1.08 3.45
CA ARG A 326 -12.34 1.35 2.53
C ARG A 326 -13.67 1.41 3.27
N LEU A 327 -13.95 0.42 4.11
CA LEU A 327 -15.20 0.38 4.86
C LEU A 327 -15.31 1.57 5.82
N PHE A 328 -14.22 1.89 6.53
CA PHE A 328 -14.10 3.09 7.36
C PHE A 328 -14.44 4.36 6.56
N TRP A 329 -13.75 4.60 5.45
CA TRP A 329 -13.97 5.81 4.66
C TRP A 329 -15.40 5.90 4.10
N LEU A 330 -15.93 4.80 3.57
CA LEU A 330 -17.31 4.75 3.06
C LEU A 330 -18.34 4.99 4.18
N SER A 331 -18.13 4.40 5.36
CA SER A 331 -19.01 4.63 6.51
C SER A 331 -18.97 6.09 6.98
N ARG A 332 -17.78 6.70 7.02
CA ARG A 332 -17.60 8.11 7.36
C ARG A 332 -18.26 9.03 6.33
N MET A 333 -18.13 8.74 5.03
CA MET A 333 -18.80 9.51 3.99
C MET A 333 -20.32 9.36 4.04
N ALA A 334 -20.82 8.16 4.35
CA ALA A 334 -22.25 7.92 4.53
C ALA A 334 -22.79 8.71 5.73
N GLU A 335 -22.07 8.73 6.85
CA GLU A 335 -22.40 9.55 8.03
C GLU A 335 -22.49 11.04 7.65
N HIS A 336 -21.44 11.61 7.05
CA HIS A 336 -21.46 13.02 6.65
C HIS A 336 -22.53 13.33 5.60
N ALA A 337 -22.78 12.42 4.66
CA ALA A 337 -23.84 12.57 3.68
C ALA A 337 -25.22 12.57 4.35
N SER A 338 -25.44 11.70 5.34
CA SER A 338 -26.69 11.62 6.08
C SER A 338 -27.00 12.90 6.88
N VAL A 339 -25.99 13.48 7.53
CA VAL A 339 -26.13 14.76 8.26
C VAL A 339 -26.46 15.89 7.29
N LEU A 340 -25.74 16.00 6.17
CA LEU A 340 -26.00 17.03 5.16
C LEU A 340 -27.39 16.91 4.53
N LEU A 341 -27.86 15.67 4.32
CA LEU A 341 -29.21 15.41 3.81
C LEU A 341 -30.28 15.74 4.85
N ALA A 342 -30.03 15.46 6.14
CA ALA A 342 -30.95 15.79 7.23
C ALA A 342 -31.10 17.31 7.42
N GLU A 343 -29.99 18.06 7.38
CA GLU A 343 -29.99 19.54 7.43
C GLU A 343 -30.80 20.13 6.27
N ARG A 344 -30.56 19.66 5.03
CA ARG A 344 -31.28 20.16 3.85
C ARG A 344 -32.76 19.76 3.82
N HIS A 345 -33.11 18.63 4.44
CA HIS A 345 -34.51 18.25 4.63
C HIS A 345 -35.19 19.19 5.63
N ALA A 346 -34.52 19.55 6.73
CA ALA A 346 -35.02 20.52 7.69
C ALA A 346 -35.22 21.91 7.06
N ASP A 347 -34.35 22.31 6.13
CA ASP A 347 -34.46 23.58 5.38
C ASP A 347 -35.53 23.57 4.28
N GLY A 348 -36.28 22.46 4.11
CA GLY A 348 -37.36 22.35 3.11
C GLY A 348 -36.91 22.33 1.65
N GLN A 349 -35.60 22.22 1.37
CA GLN A 349 -35.03 22.24 0.02
C GLN A 349 -35.17 20.90 -0.72
N LEU A 350 -35.58 19.83 -0.03
CA LEU A 350 -35.65 18.45 -0.54
C LEU A 350 -36.99 18.14 -1.25
N GLY A 351 -37.57 19.09 -1.98
CA GLY A 351 -38.93 18.95 -2.54
C GLY A 351 -39.03 18.11 -3.82
N SER A 352 -37.94 17.83 -4.54
CA SER A 352 -37.99 17.10 -5.83
C SER A 352 -36.69 16.34 -6.14
N TRP A 353 -36.82 15.14 -6.72
CA TRP A 353 -35.69 14.33 -7.20
C TRP A 353 -34.77 15.08 -8.18
N LEU A 354 -35.32 16.01 -8.96
CA LEU A 354 -34.59 16.86 -9.89
C LEU A 354 -33.73 17.91 -9.17
N ALA A 355 -34.21 18.44 -8.05
CA ALA A 355 -33.44 19.33 -7.17
C ALA A 355 -32.29 18.58 -6.49
N LEU A 356 -32.50 17.31 -6.14
CA LEU A 356 -31.45 16.45 -5.58
C LEU A 356 -30.31 16.22 -6.60
N GLY A 357 -30.65 15.99 -7.87
CA GLY A 357 -29.69 15.86 -8.97
C GLY A 357 -28.82 17.10 -9.18
N ALA A 358 -29.42 18.30 -9.15
CA ALA A 358 -28.69 19.56 -9.29
C ALA A 358 -27.75 19.86 -8.12
N GLN A 359 -28.06 19.32 -6.93
CA GLN A 359 -27.29 19.55 -5.71
C GLN A 359 -26.17 18.51 -5.46
N LEU A 360 -26.18 17.38 -6.18
CA LEU A 360 -25.16 16.33 -6.07
C LEU A 360 -23.71 16.82 -6.19
N PRO A 361 -23.35 17.71 -7.14
CA PRO A 361 -21.98 18.19 -7.26
C PRO A 361 -21.51 18.95 -6.02
N GLN A 362 -22.37 19.79 -5.43
CA GLN A 362 -22.04 20.54 -4.22
C GLN A 362 -21.86 19.59 -3.03
N VAL A 363 -22.77 18.63 -2.84
CA VAL A 363 -22.63 17.60 -1.80
C VAL A 363 -21.34 16.80 -2.00
N ALA A 364 -21.04 16.39 -3.23
CA ALA A 364 -19.83 15.65 -3.56
C ALA A 364 -18.55 16.44 -3.24
N THR A 365 -18.49 17.74 -3.56
CA THR A 365 -17.34 18.58 -3.22
C THR A 365 -17.15 18.71 -1.71
N GLN A 366 -18.23 18.89 -0.95
CA GLN A 366 -18.17 18.97 0.52
C GLN A 366 -17.72 17.64 1.15
N LEU A 367 -18.21 16.51 0.62
CA LEU A 367 -17.79 15.18 1.06
C LEU A 367 -16.31 14.91 0.76
N LEU A 368 -15.82 15.28 -0.44
CA LEU A 368 -14.41 15.13 -0.79
C LEU A 368 -13.49 15.96 0.12
N VAL A 369 -13.88 17.20 0.42
CA VAL A 369 -13.11 18.08 1.33
C VAL A 369 -13.05 17.52 2.75
N ARG A 370 -14.18 17.03 3.28
CA ARG A 370 -14.24 16.37 4.59
C ARG A 370 -13.53 15.01 4.60
N GLY A 371 -13.53 14.30 3.47
CA GLY A 371 -12.85 13.02 3.28
C GLY A 371 -11.32 13.10 3.30
N CYS A 372 -10.74 14.31 3.34
CA CYS A 372 -9.30 14.55 3.38
C CYS A 372 -8.82 15.25 4.68
N GLU A 373 -9.68 15.32 5.70
CA GLU A 373 -9.41 16.10 6.91
C GLU A 373 -8.31 15.50 7.79
N THR A 374 -8.26 14.17 7.92
CA THR A 374 -7.29 13.48 8.76
C THR A 374 -6.38 12.62 7.90
N THR A 375 -5.20 12.28 8.42
CA THR A 375 -4.28 11.37 7.73
C THR A 375 -4.92 10.00 7.51
N LEU A 376 -5.78 9.55 8.43
CA LEU A 376 -6.52 8.31 8.32
C LEU A 376 -7.61 8.37 7.23
N SER A 377 -8.32 9.49 7.10
CA SER A 377 -9.28 9.68 6.02
C SER A 377 -8.60 9.68 4.65
N VAL A 378 -7.41 10.28 4.54
CA VAL A 378 -6.57 10.21 3.33
C VAL A 378 -6.13 8.78 3.05
N MET A 379 -5.71 7.98 4.04
CA MET A 379 -5.43 6.55 3.85
C MET A 379 -6.67 5.75 3.41
N GLY A 380 -7.85 6.12 3.91
CA GLY A 380 -9.14 5.60 3.44
C GLY A 380 -9.35 5.88 1.95
N MET A 381 -9.17 7.14 1.54
CA MET A 381 -9.28 7.56 0.14
C MET A 381 -8.25 6.86 -0.76
N THR A 382 -7.00 6.70 -0.31
CA THR A 382 -5.95 6.02 -1.09
C THR A 382 -6.29 4.56 -1.36
N SER A 383 -6.97 3.89 -0.41
CA SER A 383 -7.44 2.53 -0.60
C SER A 383 -8.56 2.40 -1.65
N LEU A 384 -9.38 3.44 -1.83
CA LEU A 384 -10.37 3.53 -2.93
C LEU A 384 -9.70 3.84 -4.27
N VAL A 385 -8.76 4.78 -4.29
CA VAL A 385 -7.91 5.08 -5.45
C VAL A 385 -7.19 3.82 -5.93
N SER A 386 -6.72 2.98 -5.00
CA SER A 386 -6.09 1.70 -5.32
C SER A 386 -7.00 0.78 -6.12
N VAL A 387 -8.25 0.64 -5.66
CA VAL A 387 -9.26 -0.23 -6.27
C VAL A 387 -9.68 0.32 -7.63
N ALA A 388 -9.93 1.63 -7.72
CA ALA A 388 -10.25 2.28 -8.98
C ALA A 388 -9.13 2.06 -10.01
N SER A 389 -7.88 2.29 -9.62
CA SER A 389 -6.71 2.10 -10.50
C SER A 389 -6.52 0.64 -10.92
N HIS A 390 -6.82 -0.32 -10.04
CA HIS A 390 -6.78 -1.75 -10.37
C HIS A 390 -7.87 -2.14 -11.39
N TYR A 391 -9.09 -1.63 -11.26
CA TYR A 391 -10.14 -1.91 -12.24
C TYR A 391 -9.88 -1.24 -13.59
N ILE A 392 -9.35 -0.02 -13.59
CA ILE A 392 -8.94 0.64 -14.85
C ILE A 392 -7.82 -0.17 -15.51
N SER A 393 -6.82 -0.64 -14.76
CA SER A 393 -5.74 -1.45 -15.33
C SER A 393 -6.24 -2.80 -15.85
N LEU A 394 -7.19 -3.43 -15.16
CA LEU A 394 -7.84 -4.65 -15.63
C LEU A 394 -8.62 -4.41 -16.92
N ALA A 395 -9.36 -3.30 -17.03
CA ALA A 395 -10.09 -2.95 -18.25
C ALA A 395 -9.16 -2.79 -19.45
N VAL A 396 -8.01 -2.12 -19.28
CA VAL A 396 -7.02 -1.98 -20.37
C VAL A 396 -6.34 -3.32 -20.69
N LYS A 397 -6.01 -4.14 -19.69
CA LYS A 397 -5.46 -5.50 -19.91
C LYS A 397 -6.43 -6.39 -20.71
N LEU A 398 -7.72 -6.36 -20.35
CA LEU A 398 -8.78 -7.09 -21.06
C LEU A 398 -8.92 -6.60 -22.51
N PHE A 399 -8.86 -5.28 -22.73
CA PHE A 399 -8.90 -4.71 -24.08
C PHE A 399 -7.69 -5.16 -24.93
N LEU A 400 -6.49 -5.17 -24.34
CA LEU A 400 -5.25 -5.56 -25.01
C LEU A 400 -5.06 -7.08 -25.16
N GLN A 401 -5.90 -7.91 -24.54
CA GLN A 401 -5.76 -9.37 -24.50
C GLN A 401 -4.38 -9.83 -23.99
N MET A 402 -3.91 -9.19 -22.91
CA MET A 402 -2.67 -9.61 -22.26
C MET A 402 -2.96 -10.75 -21.28
N ASP A 403 -2.33 -11.90 -21.53
CA ASP A 403 -2.45 -13.11 -20.69
C ASP A 403 -1.45 -13.14 -19.52
N ASP A 404 -0.58 -12.14 -19.41
CA ASP A 404 0.51 -12.12 -18.44
C ASP A 404 -0.02 -12.18 -16.99
N ALA A 405 0.32 -13.30 -16.32
CA ALA A 405 0.11 -13.55 -14.91
C ALA A 405 0.95 -12.65 -13.99
N ASP A 406 1.87 -11.87 -14.55
CA ASP A 406 2.61 -10.85 -13.81
C ASP A 406 1.67 -9.70 -13.44
N GLU A 407 1.13 -9.80 -12.23
CA GLU A 407 0.41 -8.76 -11.54
C GLU A 407 1.33 -7.55 -11.33
N ARG A 408 1.49 -6.70 -12.35
CA ARG A 408 1.94 -5.32 -12.12
C ARG A 408 0.89 -4.67 -11.23
N HIS A 409 1.21 -4.49 -9.94
CA HIS A 409 0.29 -4.01 -8.90
C HIS A 409 0.01 -2.50 -9.04
N MET A 410 -0.48 -2.04 -10.21
CA MET A 410 -0.77 -0.63 -10.50
C MET A 410 -1.65 0.01 -9.40
N GLY A 411 -2.62 -0.74 -8.88
CA GLY A 411 -3.46 -0.28 -7.78
C GLY A 411 -2.67 0.08 -6.52
N MET A 412 -1.68 -0.74 -6.12
CA MET A 412 -0.85 -0.45 -4.95
C MET A 412 0.04 0.77 -5.19
N VAL A 413 0.67 0.85 -6.36
CA VAL A 413 1.59 1.96 -6.68
C VAL A 413 0.83 3.29 -6.74
N SER A 414 -0.37 3.29 -7.33
CA SER A 414 -1.25 4.48 -7.41
C SER A 414 -1.70 4.95 -6.03
N ALA A 415 -2.00 4.01 -5.11
CA ALA A 415 -2.36 4.33 -3.74
C ALA A 415 -1.22 4.97 -2.95
N ILE A 416 -0.01 4.40 -3.08
CA ILE A 416 1.21 4.94 -2.44
C ILE A 416 1.52 6.33 -3.00
N LEU A 417 1.48 6.50 -4.32
CA LEU A 417 1.70 7.80 -4.98
C LEU A 417 0.78 8.87 -4.43
N PHE A 418 -0.52 8.56 -4.46
CA PHE A 418 -1.54 9.51 -4.04
C PHE A 418 -1.40 9.87 -2.55
N PHE A 419 -1.06 8.90 -1.70
CA PHE A 419 -0.78 9.16 -0.29
C PHE A 419 0.44 10.07 -0.10
N VAL A 420 1.54 9.80 -0.81
CA VAL A 420 2.76 10.62 -0.75
C VAL A 420 2.48 12.04 -1.22
N LEU A 421 1.75 12.23 -2.32
CA LEU A 421 1.36 13.56 -2.82
C LEU A 421 0.48 14.32 -1.81
N ALA A 422 -0.48 13.63 -1.18
CA ALA A 422 -1.32 14.22 -0.15
C ALA A 422 -0.52 14.66 1.09
N MET A 423 0.45 13.84 1.54
CA MET A 423 1.33 14.20 2.64
C MET A 423 2.31 15.32 2.29
N GLN A 424 2.87 15.31 1.07
CA GLN A 424 3.82 16.32 0.59
C GLN A 424 3.18 17.71 0.43
N SER A 425 1.91 17.74 0.02
CA SER A 425 1.13 18.97 -0.10
C SER A 425 0.58 19.47 1.24
N GLY A 426 0.71 18.69 2.32
CA GLY A 426 0.14 19.03 3.62
C GLY A 426 -1.39 19.01 3.61
N LEU A 427 -2.00 18.12 2.81
CA LEU A 427 -3.44 18.14 2.49
C LEU A 427 -4.35 18.27 3.72
N THR A 428 -4.02 17.57 4.80
CA THR A 428 -4.79 17.51 6.04
C THR A 428 -4.70 18.79 6.88
N GLY A 429 -3.61 19.56 6.76
CA GLY A 429 -3.38 20.77 7.53
C GLY A 429 -3.88 22.06 6.88
N MET A 430 -4.35 22.00 5.63
CA MET A 430 -4.84 23.19 4.91
C MET A 430 -6.28 23.53 5.27
N GLU A 431 -6.68 24.77 5.00
CA GLU A 431 -8.08 25.21 5.08
C GLU A 431 -8.98 24.46 4.07
N PRO A 432 -10.25 24.16 4.41
CA PRO A 432 -11.17 23.37 3.58
C PRO A 432 -11.29 23.84 2.13
N GLU A 433 -11.30 25.15 1.89
CA GLU A 433 -11.44 25.75 0.54
C GLU A 433 -10.25 25.43 -0.37
N LYS A 434 -9.03 25.42 0.19
CA LYS A 434 -7.79 25.12 -0.54
C LYS A 434 -7.60 23.62 -0.77
N ARG A 435 -8.20 22.76 0.08
CA ARG A 435 -8.10 21.29 -0.02
C ARG A 435 -8.66 20.76 -1.34
N LEU A 436 -9.79 21.29 -1.81
CA LEU A 436 -10.39 20.83 -3.07
C LEU A 436 -9.47 21.07 -4.26
N ASN A 437 -8.87 22.27 -4.35
CA ASN A 437 -7.94 22.60 -5.42
C ASN A 437 -6.68 21.70 -5.38
N ARG A 438 -6.12 21.45 -4.20
CA ARG A 438 -4.96 20.54 -4.07
C ARG A 438 -5.31 19.09 -4.35
N LEU A 439 -6.49 18.63 -3.94
CA LEU A 439 -6.98 17.29 -4.26
C LEU A 439 -7.13 17.11 -5.78
N TYR A 440 -7.68 18.12 -6.46
CA TYR A 440 -7.76 18.16 -7.92
C TYR A 440 -6.35 18.08 -8.56
N GLN A 441 -5.40 18.91 -8.12
CA GLN A 441 -4.01 18.87 -8.61
C GLN A 441 -3.35 17.51 -8.41
N ASN A 442 -3.52 16.90 -7.23
CA ASN A 442 -3.02 15.55 -6.94
C ASN A 442 -3.70 14.49 -7.82
N GLY A 443 -4.99 14.64 -8.09
CA GLY A 443 -5.74 13.80 -9.02
C GLY A 443 -5.23 13.91 -10.46
N CYS A 444 -4.91 15.11 -10.92
CA CYS A 444 -4.29 15.35 -12.22
C CYS A 444 -2.92 14.66 -12.35
N LEU A 445 -2.04 14.82 -11.35
CA LEU A 445 -0.74 14.15 -11.34
C LEU A 445 -0.87 12.63 -11.27
N LEU A 446 -1.83 12.12 -10.51
CA LEU A 446 -2.14 10.70 -10.45
C LEU A 446 -2.62 10.18 -11.81
N MET A 447 -3.48 10.92 -12.52
CA MET A 447 -3.90 10.58 -13.88
C MET A 447 -2.72 10.51 -14.84
N THR A 448 -1.77 11.44 -14.77
CA THR A 448 -0.56 11.34 -15.60
C THR A 448 0.29 10.12 -15.23
N ALA A 449 0.38 9.77 -13.94
CA ALA A 449 1.07 8.54 -13.54
C ALA A 449 0.37 7.28 -14.05
N THR A 450 -0.97 7.22 -14.10
CA THR A 450 -1.69 6.08 -14.70
C THR A 450 -1.40 5.93 -16.20
N LEU A 451 -1.24 7.05 -16.93
CA LEU A 451 -0.82 7.03 -18.33
C LEU A 451 0.59 6.47 -18.52
N HIS A 452 1.54 6.79 -17.64
CA HIS A 452 2.89 6.17 -17.64
C HIS A 452 2.81 4.65 -17.43
N PHE A 453 1.93 4.16 -16.55
CA PHE A 453 1.72 2.72 -16.38
C PHE A 453 1.15 2.06 -17.64
N PHE A 454 0.21 2.72 -18.33
CA PHE A 454 -0.34 2.19 -19.59
C PHE A 454 0.72 2.18 -20.69
N HIS A 455 1.59 3.18 -20.77
CA HIS A 455 2.73 3.15 -21.68
C HIS A 455 3.65 1.95 -21.38
N SER A 456 4.00 1.72 -20.12
CA SER A 456 4.85 0.58 -19.73
C SER A 456 4.24 -0.77 -20.15
N MET A 457 2.91 -0.91 -20.06
CA MET A 457 2.19 -2.10 -20.48
C MET A 457 2.21 -2.28 -22.00
N ILE A 458 1.89 -1.21 -22.74
CA ILE A 458 1.89 -1.22 -24.21
C ILE A 458 3.29 -1.40 -24.78
N ASN A 459 4.32 -0.82 -24.16
CA ASN A 459 5.69 -0.94 -24.63
C ASN A 459 6.16 -2.40 -24.63
N SER A 460 5.86 -3.17 -23.57
CA SER A 460 6.12 -4.61 -23.54
C SER A 460 5.37 -5.36 -24.66
N LEU A 461 4.09 -5.01 -24.86
CA LEU A 461 3.26 -5.63 -25.90
C LEU A 461 3.72 -5.28 -27.32
N LEU A 462 4.10 -4.03 -27.58
CA LEU A 462 4.60 -3.56 -28.88
C LEU A 462 5.93 -4.24 -29.25
N GLN A 463 6.82 -4.46 -28.28
CA GLN A 463 8.07 -5.18 -28.53
C GLN A 463 7.80 -6.64 -28.90
N MET A 464 6.88 -7.31 -28.19
CA MET A 464 6.48 -8.68 -28.51
C MET A 464 5.77 -8.79 -29.87
N LEU A 465 4.85 -7.85 -30.16
CA LEU A 465 4.15 -7.79 -31.45
C LEU A 465 5.08 -7.43 -32.62
N GLY A 466 6.08 -6.58 -32.39
CA GLY A 466 7.04 -6.18 -33.41
C GLY A 466 7.94 -7.34 -33.85
N ALA A 467 8.34 -8.20 -32.91
CA ALA A 467 9.20 -9.34 -33.18
C ALA A 467 8.46 -10.55 -33.79
N SER A 468 7.12 -10.57 -33.76
CA SER A 468 6.33 -11.73 -34.16
C SER A 468 5.52 -11.47 -35.44
N LEU A 469 5.76 -12.29 -36.48
CA LEU A 469 5.18 -12.11 -37.82
C LEU A 469 3.76 -12.67 -37.99
N ASN A 470 3.34 -13.58 -37.11
CA ASN A 470 2.13 -14.41 -37.30
C ASN A 470 0.96 -14.06 -36.37
N LEU A 471 0.93 -12.85 -35.79
CA LEU A 471 -0.16 -12.46 -34.89
C LEU A 471 -1.36 -11.86 -35.64
N PRO A 472 -2.59 -12.06 -35.11
CA PRO A 472 -3.79 -11.52 -35.74
C PRO A 472 -3.75 -9.99 -35.77
N ARG A 473 -4.13 -9.41 -36.92
CA ARG A 473 -4.19 -7.96 -37.15
C ARG A 473 -4.95 -7.20 -36.05
N GLU A 474 -5.94 -7.84 -35.43
CA GLU A 474 -6.70 -7.28 -34.32
C GLU A 474 -5.82 -6.86 -33.14
N ARG A 475 -4.80 -7.66 -32.78
CA ARG A 475 -3.92 -7.34 -31.66
C ARG A 475 -3.06 -6.11 -31.95
N HIS A 476 -2.57 -5.98 -33.18
CA HIS A 476 -1.87 -4.77 -33.64
C HIS A 476 -2.77 -3.54 -33.60
N VAL A 477 -3.99 -3.64 -34.14
CA VAL A 477 -4.95 -2.51 -34.15
C VAL A 477 -5.29 -2.06 -32.73
N ARG A 478 -5.56 -3.00 -31.81
CA ARG A 478 -5.86 -2.67 -30.41
C ARG A 478 -4.67 -1.99 -29.72
N ALA A 479 -3.44 -2.51 -29.89
CA ALA A 479 -2.25 -1.88 -29.34
C ALA A 479 -2.05 -0.45 -29.87
N LEU A 480 -2.17 -0.26 -31.19
CA LEU A 480 -2.06 1.06 -31.82
C LEU A 480 -3.16 2.04 -31.39
N LEU A 481 -4.39 1.56 -31.16
CA LEU A 481 -5.48 2.39 -30.64
C LEU A 481 -5.16 2.93 -29.24
N VAL A 482 -4.62 2.09 -28.34
CA VAL A 482 -4.22 2.59 -27.01
C VAL A 482 -3.01 3.50 -27.11
N SER A 483 -2.05 3.24 -28.01
CA SER A 483 -0.95 4.18 -28.28
C SER A 483 -1.44 5.54 -28.78
N ALA A 484 -2.41 5.57 -29.69
CA ALA A 484 -3.02 6.81 -30.17
C ALA A 484 -3.71 7.57 -29.04
N PHE A 485 -4.44 6.86 -28.16
CA PHE A 485 -5.02 7.45 -26.96
C PHE A 485 -3.95 8.07 -26.05
N LEU A 486 -2.83 7.39 -25.80
CA LEU A 486 -1.73 7.91 -24.98
C LEU A 486 -0.97 9.10 -25.58
N ILE A 487 -1.24 9.46 -26.84
CA ILE A 487 -0.73 10.70 -27.45
C ILE A 487 -1.80 11.79 -27.37
N VAL A 488 -3.01 11.50 -27.85
CA VAL A 488 -4.08 12.49 -27.96
C VAL A 488 -4.58 12.96 -26.60
N PHE A 489 -4.78 12.04 -25.65
CA PHE A 489 -5.35 12.38 -24.35
C PHE A 489 -4.42 13.28 -23.51
N PRO A 490 -3.11 13.00 -23.36
CA PRO A 490 -2.22 13.91 -22.64
C PRO A 490 -2.11 15.30 -23.28
N ILE A 491 -2.07 15.39 -24.63
CA ILE A 491 -2.02 16.69 -25.33
C ILE A 491 -3.30 17.49 -25.05
N PHE A 492 -4.47 16.86 -25.18
CA PHE A 492 -5.75 17.47 -24.86
C PHE A 492 -5.83 17.90 -23.39
N PHE A 493 -5.39 17.03 -22.48
CA PHE A 493 -5.37 17.30 -21.05
C PHE A 493 -4.47 18.49 -20.71
N MET A 494 -3.29 18.58 -21.33
CA MET A 494 -2.41 19.73 -21.19
C MET A 494 -3.03 21.01 -21.72
N TYR A 495 -3.67 20.98 -22.89
CA TYR A 495 -4.38 22.14 -23.45
C TYR A 495 -5.46 22.66 -22.48
N VAL A 496 -6.26 21.77 -21.90
CA VAL A 496 -7.26 22.14 -20.88
C VAL A 496 -6.60 22.71 -19.63
N ALA A 497 -5.52 22.10 -19.13
CA ALA A 497 -4.84 22.56 -17.92
C ALA A 497 -4.24 23.97 -18.09
N TRP A 498 -3.58 24.25 -19.22
CA TRP A 498 -2.97 25.55 -19.50
C TRP A 498 -3.98 26.67 -19.77
N THR A 499 -5.16 26.36 -20.30
CA THR A 499 -6.22 27.36 -20.52
C THR A 499 -7.01 27.71 -19.26
N ARG A 500 -7.01 26.81 -18.25
CA ARG A 500 -7.80 26.97 -17.02
C ARG A 500 -6.99 27.44 -15.82
N HIS A 501 -5.67 27.29 -15.84
CA HIS A 501 -4.82 27.60 -14.69
C HIS A 501 -3.67 28.54 -15.06
N PRO A 502 -3.32 29.48 -14.17
CA PRO A 502 -2.14 30.32 -14.37
C PRO A 502 -0.86 29.50 -14.23
N LEU A 503 0.23 30.04 -14.80
CA LEU A 503 1.55 29.44 -14.71
C LEU A 503 1.95 29.25 -13.25
N SER A 504 2.21 28.00 -12.88
CA SER A 504 2.46 27.57 -11.51
C SER A 504 3.33 26.31 -11.49
N THR A 505 3.99 26.06 -10.36
CA THR A 505 4.94 24.95 -10.20
C THR A 505 4.33 23.58 -10.45
N TRP A 506 3.09 23.36 -9.98
CA TRP A 506 2.36 22.11 -10.25
C TRP A 506 2.01 21.91 -11.73
N LEU A 507 1.65 22.99 -12.43
CA LEU A 507 1.31 22.95 -13.86
C LEU A 507 2.55 22.63 -14.71
N LEU A 508 3.72 23.16 -14.32
CA LEU A 508 5.01 22.81 -14.95
C LEU A 508 5.35 21.33 -14.74
N ALA A 509 5.17 20.80 -13.53
CA ALA A 509 5.38 19.39 -13.25
C ALA A 509 4.42 18.50 -14.06
N LEU A 510 3.13 18.85 -14.13
CA LEU A 510 2.13 18.17 -14.94
C LEU A 510 2.49 18.17 -16.43
N SER A 511 2.95 19.32 -16.95
CA SER A 511 3.41 19.49 -18.33
C SER A 511 4.58 18.57 -18.65
N CYS A 512 5.57 18.53 -17.75
CA CYS A 512 6.75 17.71 -17.90
C CYS A 512 6.39 16.22 -17.96
N PHE A 513 5.64 15.71 -16.98
CA PHE A 513 5.25 14.30 -16.96
C PHE A 513 4.37 13.91 -18.16
N SER A 514 3.45 14.78 -18.58
CA SER A 514 2.55 14.49 -19.70
C SER A 514 3.31 14.48 -21.03
N THR A 515 4.22 15.42 -21.22
CA THR A 515 5.08 15.48 -22.42
C THR A 515 6.04 14.29 -22.46
N GLU A 516 6.58 13.88 -21.31
CA GLU A 516 7.44 12.71 -21.18
C GLU A 516 6.74 11.42 -21.64
N VAL A 517 5.48 11.19 -21.25
CA VAL A 517 4.69 10.03 -21.75
C VAL A 517 4.57 10.08 -23.27
N VAL A 518 4.24 11.24 -23.84
CA VAL A 518 4.06 11.38 -25.29
C VAL A 518 5.34 11.02 -26.03
N PHE A 519 6.50 11.53 -25.59
CA PHE A 519 7.79 11.14 -26.17
C PHE A 519 8.08 9.66 -26.00
N LYS A 520 7.82 9.08 -24.83
CA LYS A 520 7.99 7.64 -24.57
C LYS A 520 7.14 6.79 -25.52
N VAL A 521 5.89 7.17 -25.77
CA VAL A 521 5.00 6.46 -26.71
C VAL A 521 5.51 6.59 -28.14
N ILE A 522 5.93 7.79 -28.57
CA ILE A 522 6.48 8.01 -29.92
C ILE A 522 7.74 7.16 -30.14
N VAL A 523 8.67 7.13 -29.18
CA VAL A 523 9.87 6.30 -29.23
C VAL A 523 9.51 4.81 -29.34
N SER A 524 8.55 4.33 -28.54
CA SER A 524 8.08 2.94 -28.62
C SER A 524 7.43 2.62 -29.98
N LEU A 525 6.68 3.54 -30.56
CA LEU A 525 6.05 3.37 -31.88
C LEU A 525 7.09 3.34 -33.00
N ILE A 526 8.11 4.21 -32.97
CA ILE A 526 9.21 4.20 -33.95
C ILE A 526 9.95 2.87 -33.88
N VAL A 527 10.29 2.39 -32.67
CA VAL A 527 10.94 1.09 -32.48
C VAL A 527 10.04 -0.04 -32.98
N TYR A 528 8.74 -0.01 -32.69
CA TYR A 528 7.79 -0.99 -33.21
C TYR A 528 7.73 -1.01 -34.74
N VAL A 529 7.73 0.15 -35.40
CA VAL A 529 7.77 0.25 -36.87
C VAL A 529 9.08 -0.30 -37.41
N LEU A 530 10.22 -0.01 -36.76
CA LEU A 530 11.51 -0.58 -37.14
C LEU A 530 11.48 -2.11 -37.09
N PHE A 531 10.96 -2.69 -36.01
CA PHE A 531 10.80 -4.15 -35.90
C PHE A 531 9.86 -4.72 -36.96
N LEU A 532 8.76 -4.04 -37.27
CA LEU A 532 7.84 -4.47 -38.32
C LEU A 532 8.49 -4.44 -39.71
N ILE A 533 9.33 -3.43 -39.97
CA ILE A 533 10.10 -3.32 -41.22
C ILE A 533 11.13 -4.45 -41.29
N ASP A 534 11.91 -4.66 -40.23
CA ASP A 534 12.92 -5.72 -40.13
C ASP A 534 12.31 -7.11 -40.37
N ALA A 535 11.17 -7.39 -39.73
CA ALA A 535 10.48 -8.66 -39.88
C ALA A 535 9.94 -8.90 -41.32
N ARG A 536 9.77 -7.84 -42.12
CA ARG A 536 9.29 -7.93 -43.52
C ARG A 536 10.42 -7.98 -44.54
N LEU A 537 11.66 -7.70 -44.12
CA LEU A 537 12.83 -7.73 -44.98
C LEU A 537 13.38 -9.16 -45.02
N ASP A 538 13.44 -9.74 -46.23
CA ASP A 538 14.02 -11.09 -46.43
C ASP A 538 15.56 -11.09 -46.30
N SER A 539 16.20 -9.93 -46.51
CA SER A 539 17.65 -9.75 -46.38
C SER A 539 18.02 -9.11 -45.04
N SER A 540 19.15 -9.53 -44.43
CA SER A 540 19.64 -8.97 -43.16
C SER A 540 19.84 -7.45 -43.22
N TRP A 541 19.02 -6.68 -42.49
CA TRP A 541 19.14 -5.23 -42.43
C TRP A 541 20.31 -4.81 -41.52
N GLU A 542 21.48 -4.56 -42.11
CA GLU A 542 22.72 -4.32 -41.37
C GLU A 542 22.64 -3.12 -40.40
N LEU A 543 21.93 -2.05 -40.79
CA LEU A 543 21.81 -0.79 -40.03
C LEU A 543 20.68 -0.80 -38.99
N PHE A 544 19.86 -1.85 -38.92
CA PHE A 544 18.71 -1.94 -38.02
C PHE A 544 19.07 -1.60 -36.56
N ASP A 545 20.10 -2.24 -36.01
CA ASP A 545 20.55 -2.05 -34.63
C ASP A 545 21.05 -0.63 -34.35
N ASP A 546 21.65 0.03 -35.35
CA ASP A 546 22.13 1.40 -35.23
C ASP A 546 20.95 2.38 -35.18
N TYR A 547 19.89 2.16 -35.95
CA TYR A 547 18.64 2.92 -35.85
C TYR A 547 17.93 2.70 -34.51
N VAL A 548 17.74 1.44 -34.11
CA VAL A 548 17.08 1.10 -32.82
C VAL A 548 17.84 1.72 -31.66
N TYR A 549 19.18 1.63 -31.65
CA TYR A 549 20.00 2.28 -30.65
C TYR A 549 19.84 3.79 -30.66
N THR A 550 19.88 4.43 -31.82
CA THR A 550 19.77 5.91 -31.94
C THR A 550 18.45 6.40 -31.38
N VAL A 551 17.35 5.72 -31.72
CA VAL A 551 16.01 6.05 -31.24
C VAL A 551 15.89 5.83 -29.72
N ARG A 552 16.42 4.70 -29.20
CA ARG A 552 16.43 4.43 -27.74
C ARG A 552 17.31 5.42 -26.96
N ALA A 553 18.46 5.78 -27.51
CA ALA A 553 19.36 6.77 -26.93
C ALA A 553 18.70 8.16 -26.89
N PHE A 554 18.03 8.57 -27.96
CA PHE A 554 17.24 9.80 -27.98
C PHE A 554 16.14 9.79 -26.90
N GLY A 555 15.40 8.68 -26.77
CA GLY A 555 14.41 8.52 -25.72
C GLY A 555 15.01 8.64 -24.31
N ALA A 556 16.17 8.02 -24.07
CA ALA A 556 16.88 8.12 -22.80
C ALA A 556 17.37 9.54 -22.50
N CYS A 557 17.81 10.29 -23.52
CA CYS A 557 18.18 11.70 -23.38
C CYS A 557 16.99 12.59 -23.02
N MET A 558 15.82 12.36 -23.64
CA MET A 558 14.60 13.09 -23.30
C MET A 558 14.14 12.78 -21.86
N GLU A 559 14.20 11.51 -21.44
CA GLU A 559 13.91 11.11 -20.05
C GLU A 559 14.84 11.81 -19.05
N LEU A 560 16.14 11.90 -19.35
CA LEU A 560 17.10 12.63 -18.53
C LEU A 560 16.79 14.14 -18.50
N LEU A 561 16.48 14.76 -19.64
CA LEU A 561 16.14 16.18 -19.75
C LEU A 561 14.94 16.55 -18.85
N PHE A 562 13.83 15.82 -19.00
CA PHE A 562 12.62 16.04 -18.21
C PHE A 562 12.84 15.69 -16.73
N GLY A 563 13.59 14.62 -16.44
CA GLY A 563 14.01 14.27 -15.09
C GLY A 563 14.80 15.40 -14.40
N THR A 564 15.77 15.99 -15.09
CA THR A 564 16.55 17.12 -14.56
C THR A 564 15.68 18.37 -14.40
N PHE A 565 14.79 18.68 -15.34
CA PHE A 565 13.86 19.81 -15.21
C PHE A 565 12.97 19.67 -13.97
N LEU A 566 12.40 18.49 -13.73
CA LEU A 566 11.60 18.20 -12.53
C LEU A 566 12.42 18.29 -11.24
N LEU A 567 13.70 17.89 -11.28
CA LEU A 567 14.58 18.03 -10.12
C LEU A 567 14.80 19.50 -9.76
N LEU A 568 15.06 20.35 -10.76
CA LEU A 568 15.23 21.79 -10.57
C LEU A 568 13.93 22.46 -10.09
N ASN A 569 12.78 22.08 -10.67
CA ASN A 569 11.47 22.52 -10.22
C ASN A 569 11.20 22.13 -8.76
N GLY A 570 11.52 20.88 -8.38
CA GLY A 570 11.39 20.38 -7.01
C GLY A 570 12.30 21.11 -6.04
N ALA A 571 13.56 21.34 -6.42
CA ALA A 571 14.52 22.11 -5.62
C ALA A 571 14.04 23.55 -5.40
N TRP A 572 13.49 24.19 -6.44
CA TRP A 572 12.91 25.53 -6.32
C TRP A 572 11.78 25.58 -5.28
N ILE A 573 10.82 24.66 -5.36
CA ILE A 573 9.71 24.57 -4.39
C ILE A 573 10.23 24.37 -2.95
N PHE A 574 11.26 23.54 -2.78
CA PHE A 574 11.83 23.23 -1.48
C PHE A 574 12.51 24.45 -0.83
N PHE A 575 13.25 25.25 -1.61
CA PHE A 575 13.98 26.42 -1.08
C PHE A 575 13.10 27.68 -0.94
N PHE A 576 12.13 27.90 -1.84
CA PHE A 576 11.44 29.20 -1.95
C PHE A 576 9.96 29.20 -1.56
N GLU A 577 9.27 28.06 -1.48
CA GLU A 577 7.86 28.01 -1.09
C GLU A 577 7.68 27.46 0.33
N GLN A 578 7.80 26.14 0.47
CA GLN A 578 7.60 25.44 1.74
C GLN A 578 8.53 24.23 1.77
N GLY A 579 9.52 24.28 2.66
CA GLY A 579 10.38 23.14 2.97
C GLY A 579 9.60 22.04 3.69
N GLY A 580 10.08 20.81 3.61
CA GLY A 580 9.52 19.69 4.35
C GLY A 580 10.38 18.45 4.24
N THR A 581 10.43 17.64 5.29
CA THR A 581 11.24 16.41 5.32
C THR A 581 10.81 15.43 4.22
N ILE A 582 9.49 15.24 4.04
CA ILE A 582 8.93 14.39 2.98
C ILE A 582 9.32 14.90 1.58
N ARG A 583 9.33 16.23 1.38
CA ARG A 583 9.77 16.86 0.12
C ARG A 583 11.25 16.60 -0.15
N ALA A 584 12.10 16.77 0.86
CA ALA A 584 13.54 16.50 0.75
C ALA A 584 13.82 15.05 0.33
N PHE A 585 13.17 14.07 0.98
CA PHE A 585 13.30 12.66 0.60
C PHE A 585 12.83 12.40 -0.84
N THR A 586 11.71 13.01 -1.25
CA THR A 586 11.18 12.86 -2.61
C THR A 586 12.17 13.38 -3.66
N ILE A 587 12.78 14.54 -3.41
CA ILE A 587 13.80 15.14 -4.27
C ILE A 587 15.04 14.24 -4.34
N LEU A 588 15.51 13.71 -3.21
CA LEU A 588 16.67 12.81 -3.18
C LEU A 588 16.41 11.51 -3.96
N PHE A 589 15.26 10.89 -3.75
CA PHE A 589 14.87 9.69 -4.50
C PHE A 589 14.77 9.96 -6.01
N HIS A 590 14.22 11.12 -6.38
CA HIS A 590 14.16 11.55 -7.78
C HIS A 590 15.56 11.78 -8.36
N ALA A 591 16.43 12.50 -7.66
CA ALA A 591 17.81 12.73 -8.08
C ALA A 591 18.58 11.42 -8.30
N TYR A 592 18.44 10.47 -7.37
CA TYR A 592 19.12 9.18 -7.48
C TYR A 592 18.57 8.33 -8.63
N PHE A 593 17.28 8.04 -8.65
CA PHE A 593 16.76 7.06 -9.60
C PHE A 593 16.42 7.64 -10.98
N ASN A 594 15.83 8.85 -11.06
CA ASN A 594 15.41 9.43 -12.34
C ASN A 594 16.56 10.11 -13.08
N VAL A 595 17.56 10.64 -12.37
CA VAL A 595 18.65 11.40 -12.97
C VAL A 595 19.94 10.59 -12.93
N TRP A 596 20.44 10.24 -11.74
CA TRP A 596 21.75 9.61 -11.60
C TRP A 596 21.82 8.20 -12.21
N THR A 597 20.88 7.31 -11.88
CA THR A 597 20.86 5.95 -12.44
C THR A 597 20.71 5.98 -13.96
N GLN A 598 19.83 6.82 -14.49
CA GLN A 598 19.63 6.97 -15.94
C GLN A 598 20.88 7.51 -16.63
N ALA A 599 21.53 8.55 -16.08
CA ALA A 599 22.76 9.10 -16.61
C ALA A 599 23.91 8.08 -16.57
N LYS A 600 24.05 7.33 -15.47
CA LYS A 600 25.05 6.26 -15.32
C LYS A 600 24.83 5.15 -16.34
N GLN A 601 23.59 4.70 -16.53
CA GLN A 601 23.24 3.68 -17.53
C GLN A 601 23.52 4.16 -18.96
N GLY A 602 23.08 5.38 -19.29
CA GLY A 602 23.34 5.99 -20.60
C GLY A 602 24.84 6.14 -20.89
N TRP A 603 25.61 6.59 -19.90
CA TRP A 603 27.07 6.71 -20.00
C TRP A 603 27.73 5.35 -20.20
N ALA A 604 27.39 4.35 -19.38
CA ALA A 604 27.95 3.00 -19.50
C ALA A 604 27.66 2.37 -20.87
N ASN A 605 26.45 2.55 -21.40
CA ASN A 605 26.08 2.06 -22.74
C ASN A 605 26.87 2.79 -23.84
N SER A 606 27.05 4.11 -23.73
CA SER A 606 27.85 4.88 -24.68
C SER A 606 29.33 4.48 -24.65
N VAL A 607 29.89 4.24 -23.47
CA VAL A 607 31.28 3.77 -23.32
C VAL A 607 31.45 2.39 -23.94
N ARG A 608 30.58 1.43 -23.63
CA ARG A 608 30.61 0.08 -24.22
C ARG A 608 30.55 0.09 -25.75
N ARG A 609 29.70 0.94 -26.34
CA ARG A 609 29.59 1.06 -27.79
C ARG A 609 30.84 1.68 -28.44
N ARG A 610 31.45 2.68 -27.79
CA ARG A 610 32.73 3.25 -28.24
C ARG A 610 33.86 2.24 -28.15
N GLU A 611 33.88 1.45 -27.07
CA GLU A 611 34.87 0.40 -26.87
C GLU A 611 34.76 -0.72 -27.90
N ALA A 612 33.55 -1.22 -28.16
CA ALA A 612 33.29 -2.21 -29.20
C ALA A 612 33.73 -1.70 -30.58
N GLY A 613 33.45 -0.42 -30.89
CA GLY A 613 33.90 0.21 -32.14
C GLY A 613 35.42 0.36 -32.24
N ARG A 614 36.08 0.75 -31.14
CA ARG A 614 37.55 0.86 -31.07
C ARG A 614 38.22 -0.50 -31.28
N ARG A 615 37.77 -1.52 -30.57
CA ARG A 615 38.30 -2.89 -30.68
C ARG A 615 38.11 -3.45 -32.08
N LEU A 616 36.92 -3.23 -32.66
CA LEU A 616 36.65 -3.65 -34.04
C LEU A 616 37.58 -2.97 -35.05
N ALA A 617 37.94 -1.70 -34.82
CA ALA A 617 38.87 -0.98 -35.69
C ALA A 617 40.32 -1.46 -35.58
N GLU A 618 40.70 -2.09 -34.46
CA GLU A 618 42.03 -2.69 -34.26
C GLU A 618 42.17 -4.06 -34.96
N LEU A 619 41.07 -4.72 -35.31
CA LEU A 619 41.09 -6.03 -35.96
C LEU A 619 41.45 -5.95 -37.45
N ARG A 620 42.18 -6.96 -37.93
CA ARG A 620 42.52 -7.14 -39.35
C ARG A 620 41.27 -7.41 -40.19
N ARG A 621 41.14 -6.78 -41.36
CA ARG A 621 40.17 -7.20 -42.38
C ARG A 621 40.73 -8.38 -43.20
N ALA A 622 39.87 -9.35 -43.51
CA ALA A 622 40.23 -10.48 -44.36
C ALA A 622 40.46 -10.02 -45.81
N THR A 623 41.47 -10.59 -46.49
CA THR A 623 41.62 -10.41 -47.94
C THR A 623 40.61 -11.28 -48.70
N PRO A 624 40.21 -10.92 -49.92
CA PRO A 624 39.26 -11.74 -50.70
C PRO A 624 39.79 -13.17 -50.92
N GLU A 625 41.09 -13.33 -51.16
CA GLU A 625 41.74 -14.65 -51.28
C GLU A 625 41.66 -15.48 -49.99
N GLN A 626 41.74 -14.85 -48.81
CA GLN A 626 41.58 -15.56 -47.53
C GLN A 626 40.14 -16.04 -47.33
N LEU A 627 39.17 -15.26 -47.82
CA LEU A 627 37.75 -15.57 -47.72
C LEU A 627 37.36 -16.71 -48.68
N GLU A 628 37.87 -16.67 -49.91
CA GLU A 628 37.67 -17.73 -50.91
C GLU A 628 38.32 -19.05 -50.50
N ASN A 629 39.50 -19.00 -49.87
CA ASN A 629 40.17 -20.19 -49.34
C ASN A 629 39.47 -20.79 -48.09
N LEU A 630 38.85 -19.95 -47.25
CA LEU A 630 38.12 -20.41 -46.08
C LEU A 630 36.79 -21.08 -46.48
N ASN A 631 36.06 -20.48 -47.43
CA ASN A 631 34.77 -20.95 -47.95
C ASN A 631 33.79 -21.41 -46.84
N ASP A 632 33.60 -20.58 -45.82
CA ASP A 632 32.75 -20.85 -44.67
C ASP A 632 31.79 -19.68 -44.40
N VAL A 633 30.74 -19.94 -43.62
CA VAL A 633 29.73 -18.95 -43.22
C VAL A 633 30.11 -18.25 -41.91
N CYS A 634 29.59 -17.06 -41.67
CA CYS A 634 29.82 -16.38 -40.39
C CYS A 634 29.16 -17.16 -39.24
N ALA A 635 29.92 -17.58 -38.23
CA ALA A 635 29.42 -18.35 -37.08
C ALA A 635 28.41 -17.60 -36.17
N ILE A 636 28.16 -16.30 -36.42
CA ILE A 636 27.17 -15.52 -35.66
C ILE A 636 25.81 -15.50 -36.38
N CYS A 637 25.79 -15.24 -37.69
CA CYS A 637 24.54 -15.11 -38.45
C CYS A 637 24.27 -16.27 -39.42
N HIS A 638 25.23 -17.17 -39.61
CA HIS A 638 25.19 -18.33 -40.52
C HIS A 638 24.94 -17.97 -42.00
N HIS A 639 25.34 -16.77 -42.42
CA HIS A 639 25.31 -16.34 -43.82
C HIS A 639 26.72 -16.27 -44.41
N GLU A 640 26.81 -16.36 -45.74
CA GLU A 640 28.05 -16.20 -46.50
C GLU A 640 28.70 -14.83 -46.24
N MET A 641 30.03 -14.81 -46.25
CA MET A 641 30.81 -13.61 -45.96
C MET A 641 31.39 -13.03 -47.24
N ASP A 642 30.90 -11.85 -47.66
CA ASP A 642 31.54 -11.04 -48.71
C ASP A 642 32.67 -10.15 -48.14
N SER A 643 32.56 -9.80 -46.86
CA SER A 643 33.58 -9.08 -46.12
C SER A 643 33.63 -9.54 -44.66
N ALA A 644 34.84 -9.78 -44.15
CA ALA A 644 35.04 -10.28 -42.80
C ALA A 644 36.17 -9.56 -42.07
N VAL A 645 36.07 -9.58 -40.73
CA VAL A 645 37.14 -9.25 -39.80
C VAL A 645 37.71 -10.54 -39.22
N VAL A 646 39.03 -10.56 -39.08
CA VAL A 646 39.78 -11.69 -38.54
C VAL A 646 40.21 -11.33 -37.12
N THR A 647 39.77 -12.17 -36.18
CA THR A 647 40.16 -12.06 -34.77
C THR A 647 41.61 -12.51 -34.55
N GLU A 648 42.21 -12.15 -33.42
CA GLU A 648 43.58 -12.60 -33.08
C GLU A 648 43.71 -14.11 -32.90
N CYS A 649 42.59 -14.82 -32.68
CA CYS A 649 42.50 -16.28 -32.67
C CYS A 649 42.15 -16.88 -34.04
N GLU A 650 42.27 -16.09 -35.11
CA GLU A 650 42.09 -16.47 -36.52
C GLU A 650 40.68 -16.92 -36.92
N HIS A 651 39.66 -16.59 -36.12
CA HIS A 651 38.25 -16.76 -36.51
C HIS A 651 37.72 -15.56 -37.31
N PHE A 652 36.85 -15.85 -38.28
CA PHE A 652 36.29 -14.90 -39.25
C PHE A 652 34.82 -14.58 -38.94
N TYR A 653 34.45 -13.30 -39.00
CA TYR A 653 33.09 -12.83 -38.79
C TYR A 653 32.76 -11.63 -39.67
N HIS A 654 31.48 -11.40 -40.00
CA HIS A 654 31.08 -10.10 -40.56
C HIS A 654 31.40 -8.97 -39.57
N VAL A 655 31.80 -7.81 -40.10
CA VAL A 655 32.12 -6.60 -39.32
C VAL A 655 30.98 -6.24 -38.35
N ASN A 656 29.74 -6.28 -38.83
CA ASN A 656 28.55 -5.90 -38.07
C ASN A 656 28.19 -6.96 -37.01
N CYS A 657 28.30 -8.25 -37.34
CA CYS A 657 28.05 -9.34 -36.41
C CYS A 657 29.01 -9.29 -35.21
N LEU A 658 30.32 -9.11 -35.48
CA LEU A 658 31.31 -9.03 -34.40
C LEU A 658 31.17 -7.73 -33.59
N ARG A 659 30.80 -6.61 -34.21
CA ARG A 659 30.49 -5.36 -33.50
C ARG A 659 29.36 -5.54 -32.47
N ARG A 660 28.29 -6.25 -32.85
CA ARG A 660 27.15 -6.56 -31.98
C ARG A 660 27.58 -7.47 -30.84
N TRP A 661 28.39 -8.48 -31.13
CA TRP A 661 28.93 -9.38 -30.11
C TRP A 661 29.82 -8.65 -29.10
N LEU A 662 30.80 -7.85 -29.57
CA LEU A 662 31.71 -7.06 -28.74
C LEU A 662 30.99 -6.03 -27.84
N PHE A 663 29.77 -5.62 -28.21
CA PHE A 663 28.96 -4.77 -27.35
C PHE A 663 28.42 -5.52 -26.11
N MET A 664 28.16 -6.82 -26.24
CA MET A 664 27.62 -7.66 -25.16
C MET A 664 28.71 -8.41 -24.40
N GLN A 665 29.68 -8.99 -25.11
CA GLN A 665 30.66 -9.92 -24.58
C GLN A 665 32.04 -9.63 -25.16
N ASN A 666 33.08 -9.74 -24.32
CA ASN A 666 34.46 -9.39 -24.66
C ASN A 666 35.35 -10.61 -24.99
N HIS A 667 34.76 -11.72 -25.42
CA HIS A 667 35.46 -12.94 -25.82
C HIS A 667 35.05 -13.40 -27.23
N CYS A 668 35.87 -14.21 -27.88
CA CYS A 668 35.55 -14.77 -29.19
C CYS A 668 34.33 -15.72 -29.12
N PRO A 669 33.32 -15.59 -30.01
CA PRO A 669 32.14 -16.48 -30.02
C PRO A 669 32.45 -17.97 -30.18
N LEU A 670 33.48 -18.32 -30.96
CA LEU A 670 33.81 -19.71 -31.26
C LEU A 670 34.70 -20.38 -30.20
N CYS A 671 35.70 -19.67 -29.70
CA CYS A 671 36.71 -20.26 -28.80
C CYS A 671 36.73 -19.66 -27.39
N HIS A 672 35.82 -18.73 -27.08
CA HIS A 672 35.71 -18.03 -25.79
C HIS A 672 37.02 -17.39 -25.29
N THR A 673 37.99 -17.18 -26.18
CA THR A 673 39.24 -16.49 -25.83
C THR A 673 38.97 -15.00 -25.72
N ASP A 674 39.33 -14.42 -24.58
CA ASP A 674 39.20 -12.98 -24.35
C ASP A 674 40.09 -12.19 -25.30
N PHE A 675 39.53 -11.14 -25.89
CA PHE A 675 40.28 -10.23 -26.76
C PHE A 675 41.39 -9.45 -26.02
N ASP A 676 41.39 -9.45 -24.68
CA ASP A 676 42.38 -8.77 -23.84
C ASP A 676 43.57 -9.66 -23.40
N THR A 677 43.46 -10.99 -23.53
CA THR A 677 44.45 -11.93 -22.95
C THR A 677 45.75 -12.07 -23.75
N ARG A 678 45.73 -11.84 -25.08
CA ARG A 678 46.93 -11.98 -25.91
C ARG A 678 47.87 -10.77 -25.86
N ARG A 679 47.35 -9.54 -25.70
CA ARG A 679 48.17 -8.32 -25.48
C ARG A 679 49.05 -8.41 -24.23
N ARG A 680 48.54 -9.00 -23.15
CA ARG A 680 49.33 -9.25 -21.93
C ARG A 680 50.46 -10.25 -22.19
N ARG A 681 50.24 -11.23 -23.07
CA ARG A 681 51.23 -12.25 -23.44
C ARG A 681 52.34 -11.69 -24.32
N GLU A 682 52.02 -10.77 -25.22
CA GLU A 682 52.99 -10.06 -26.07
C GLU A 682 53.77 -8.99 -25.32
N GLN A 683 53.16 -8.28 -24.36
CA GLN A 683 53.89 -7.33 -23.49
C GLN A 683 54.89 -8.00 -22.54
N ILE A 684 54.69 -9.29 -22.20
CA ILE A 684 55.63 -10.07 -21.38
C ILE A 684 56.77 -10.69 -22.24
N SER A 685 56.63 -10.73 -23.57
CA SER A 685 57.69 -11.25 -24.46
C SER A 685 58.30 -10.18 -25.36
N PRO A 686 59.26 -9.40 -24.85
CA PRO A 686 60.34 -8.93 -25.70
C PRO A 686 61.72 -9.11 -25.03
N VAL A 687 62.08 -10.29 -24.52
CA VAL A 687 63.49 -10.59 -24.19
C VAL A 687 63.81 -12.07 -24.38
N ILE A 688 63.99 -12.54 -25.61
CA ILE A 688 64.98 -13.60 -25.88
C ILE A 688 65.67 -13.26 -27.19
N GLY A 689 66.66 -12.36 -27.09
CA GLY A 689 67.71 -12.25 -28.09
C GLY A 689 68.74 -13.36 -27.86
N HIS A 690 69.22 -13.92 -28.97
CA HIS A 690 70.34 -14.85 -29.08
C HIS A 690 71.39 -14.77 -27.95
N HIS A 691 71.59 -15.87 -27.23
CA HIS A 691 72.93 -16.29 -26.81
C HIS A 691 73.00 -17.80 -26.62
N ASP A 692 74.13 -18.35 -27.06
CA ASP A 692 74.49 -19.76 -27.12
C ASP A 692 74.39 -20.49 -25.77
N ARG A 693 74.12 -21.79 -25.87
CA ARG A 693 74.21 -22.78 -24.77
C ARG A 693 75.59 -22.75 -24.09
N PRO A 694 75.64 -23.09 -22.79
CA PRO A 694 76.16 -24.42 -22.45
C PRO A 694 75.30 -25.22 -21.46
N GLU A 695 75.70 -26.48 -21.35
CA GLU A 695 75.00 -27.64 -20.79
C GLU A 695 74.87 -27.66 -19.26
N GLY A 696 73.81 -28.33 -18.77
CA GLY A 696 73.82 -29.04 -17.48
C GLY A 696 72.98 -28.46 -16.33
N ALA A 697 71.73 -28.90 -16.19
CA ALA A 697 71.03 -29.08 -14.89
C ALA A 697 69.65 -29.76 -15.10
N PRO A 698 69.17 -30.62 -14.17
CA PRO A 698 68.02 -31.50 -14.39
C PRO A 698 66.66 -30.82 -14.19
N ARG A 699 65.65 -31.36 -14.88
CA ARG A 699 64.22 -30.99 -14.85
C ARG A 699 63.66 -30.93 -13.43
N ALA A 700 63.16 -29.77 -13.03
CA ALA A 700 62.21 -29.63 -11.91
C ALA A 700 60.80 -29.36 -12.48
N LEU A 701 59.84 -30.17 -12.04
CA LEU A 701 58.41 -30.04 -12.30
C LEU A 701 57.89 -28.73 -11.69
N PHE A 702 57.32 -27.85 -12.51
CA PHE A 702 56.57 -26.69 -12.02
C PHE A 702 55.11 -27.10 -11.78
N VAL A 703 54.70 -27.05 -10.52
CA VAL A 703 53.31 -27.18 -10.05
C VAL A 703 52.64 -25.81 -10.23
N PRO A 704 51.44 -25.71 -10.84
CA PRO A 704 50.74 -24.43 -10.94
C PRO A 704 50.16 -24.02 -9.58
N PRO A 705 50.15 -22.72 -9.23
CA PRO A 705 49.47 -22.25 -8.02
C PRO A 705 47.95 -22.26 -8.23
N GLU A 706 47.22 -22.67 -7.18
CA GLU A 706 45.76 -22.64 -7.08
C GLU A 706 45.21 -21.21 -7.17
N PRO A 707 43.98 -21.03 -7.69
CA PRO A 707 43.33 -19.72 -7.77
C PRO A 707 42.90 -19.23 -6.38
N GLU A 708 43.30 -18.01 -6.03
CA GLU A 708 42.79 -17.28 -4.86
C GLU A 708 41.29 -16.99 -5.05
N GLU A 709 40.48 -17.44 -4.09
CA GLU A 709 39.07 -17.09 -3.96
C GLU A 709 38.93 -15.58 -3.67
N GLU A 710 38.43 -14.84 -4.65
CA GLU A 710 37.99 -13.45 -4.44
C GLU A 710 36.72 -13.46 -3.58
N ASN A 711 36.92 -13.05 -2.33
CA ASN A 711 35.93 -12.98 -1.27
C ASN A 711 34.88 -11.92 -1.61
N HIS A 712 33.73 -12.35 -2.14
CA HIS A 712 32.54 -11.53 -2.31
C HIS A 712 31.99 -11.11 -0.94
N MET A 713 32.36 -9.90 -0.53
CA MET A 713 31.77 -9.23 0.63
C MET A 713 30.34 -8.82 0.29
N HIS A 714 29.38 -9.66 0.69
CA HIS A 714 27.98 -9.31 0.83
C HIS A 714 27.85 -8.15 1.83
N MET A 715 27.42 -6.98 1.36
CA MET A 715 26.79 -5.97 2.21
C MET A 715 25.28 -6.22 2.17
N ASP A 716 24.77 -6.76 3.28
CA ASP A 716 23.36 -6.76 3.65
C ASP A 716 22.89 -5.38 4.14
#